data_AF-A0A956B5N1-F1
#
_entry.id   AF-A0A956B5N1-F1
#
_cell.length_a   1.000
_cell.length_b   1.000
_cell.length_c   1.000
_cell.angle_alpha   90.00
_cell.angle_beta   90.00
_cell.angle_gamma   90.00
#
_symmetry.space_group_name_H-M   'P 1'
#
loop_
_entity.id
_entity.type
_entity.pdbx_description
1 polymer ?
#
loop_
_entity_poly.entity_id
_entity_poly.type
_entity_poly.pdbx_seq_one_letter_code
_entity_poly.pdbx_strand_id
1 'polypeptide(L)'
;MHLRSLSIALACCVLAWGGYELSHLRARQGGGAIPEVLAAAGGEGAQLLADASGGVGGRGYRISSLNVFSNVALHVKDNYVDPERIDPKEMLVAALNEVERQVAEVMVEDIGGGRLRIRVMDEEKEITIDDVESLWEINLKLRDVFRFFEKNLPEQDDLRSIEYAAVNGALSTLDPHSVLLKPEAFQEMKTSTKGEFGGLGIVISVKDGKLTIISPLDDTPASRAGLKAGDIISRIGEVSTVSMAVEEAVRLLRGPEGSKVTIWVDRKAWTEARKFVIVRERIKLESVESDLLSDNVGYIKIKNFQQNTGKDLEDQLAALTKKAGGKLNGVVLDLRNNPGGLLEQAIRVSDKFLTSGDIVTTVGYGNKLREPKRARWQGTESTLPVAVLVNKGSASASEIVAGALKNLDRAVIIGERSFGKGSVQVLYDFADNSALKLTIAQYLTPGGISIQNEGVTPDVALSPAWLQDKSVRLFYRPQGHREKNLDKHLDRAGQDYVADKPAFELTYLMERDEDAADEEVDEEVGGDGDPDDGAKVKEDYEMRLARELLLSAGAPSRSKILQRGRGFFEAKRAEEEKRISARITELGVDWRPLSDGAEKVGLRAEATLTLEGAPDNVVEAGHDVKLVATVKNTSGVPLYRLRGVLESEHPAFKGREFLFGYLEPGASRSWTVTTRIPRDAASRSDLVTLALTSERGNLADRPQVPVMTRYVPHPQFAYNFLFDDAERGDGDGRLEVGEGVEFLVLVTNAGPGDAEDVSLRLKSAAEEDLFLERGRATVGAIKAGETKAGKLRFRVPKAQSGRATLPLELTIYDSGTGEWLEDEIHLTPDTGTVDKPRALKRGGVVLKSDAVLRSGAGDETTAVGQVAKGTRLEAINQLNGFVEVKIGDDLPVWVQADATGSASKPKTPGKVAFTPLRRPPTITLSQNPGGAVVDGDTAVLAGEVNGRALKDMYVLLNDDKVFFKSGPKADVAAAPAAPAAPGAEASKPAWSAPDEAAVKLPFTVNLPLEEGLNKVLVVARLDEHVVTYRSLYVSRRTQPPAVAEATTRDAK
;
A
#
# COMPACT_ATOMS: atom_id res chain seq x y z
N MET A 1 23.82 -55.07 1.17
CA MET A 1 23.73 -53.69 0.64
C MET A 1 22.62 -53.46 -0.39
N HIS A 2 21.94 -54.48 -0.96
CA HIS A 2 20.78 -54.28 -1.85
C HIS A 2 19.38 -54.51 -1.25
N LEU A 3 19.27 -55.06 -0.04
CA LEU A 3 17.96 -55.26 0.63
C LEU A 3 17.51 -54.09 1.52
N ARG A 4 18.43 -53.27 2.06
CA ARG A 4 18.06 -52.09 2.86
C ARG A 4 17.58 -50.90 2.01
N SER A 5 18.07 -50.78 0.78
CA SER A 5 17.65 -49.76 -0.17
C SER A 5 16.24 -50.01 -0.71
N LEU A 6 15.83 -51.29 -0.81
CA LEU A 6 14.50 -51.68 -1.28
C LEU A 6 13.41 -51.46 -0.21
N SER A 7 13.73 -51.67 1.07
CA SER A 7 12.79 -51.44 2.18
C SER A 7 12.51 -49.97 2.47
N ILE A 8 13.49 -49.08 2.25
CA ILE A 8 13.31 -47.62 2.42
C ILE A 8 12.53 -47.04 1.24
N ALA A 9 12.78 -47.52 0.01
CA ALA A 9 12.01 -47.11 -1.17
C ALA A 9 10.53 -47.58 -1.10
N LEU A 10 10.27 -48.78 -0.56
CA LEU A 10 8.90 -49.29 -0.35
C LEU A 10 8.17 -48.50 0.75
N ALA A 11 8.86 -48.12 1.83
CA ALA A 11 8.27 -47.32 2.91
C ALA A 11 7.92 -45.88 2.47
N CYS A 12 8.77 -45.25 1.65
CA CYS A 12 8.47 -43.94 1.06
C CYS A 12 7.34 -44.01 0.02
N CYS A 13 7.23 -45.09 -0.75
CA CYS A 13 6.10 -45.27 -1.69
C CYS A 13 4.76 -45.47 -0.97
N VAL A 14 4.73 -46.20 0.16
CA VAL A 14 3.50 -46.42 0.93
C VAL A 14 3.03 -45.12 1.63
N LEU A 15 3.95 -44.26 2.07
CA LEU A 15 3.62 -42.94 2.64
C LEU A 15 3.14 -41.94 1.57
N ALA A 16 3.71 -41.97 0.35
CA ALA A 16 3.29 -41.12 -0.76
C ALA A 16 1.94 -41.55 -1.37
N TRP A 17 1.62 -42.85 -1.37
CA TRP A 17 0.35 -43.36 -1.90
C TRP A 17 -0.79 -43.31 -0.88
N GLY A 18 -0.49 -43.52 0.41
CA GLY A 18 -1.48 -43.43 1.50
C GLY A 18 -2.08 -42.04 1.69
N GLY A 19 -1.33 -40.97 1.41
CA GLY A 19 -1.84 -39.58 1.45
C GLY A 19 -2.83 -39.25 0.32
N TYR A 20 -2.77 -39.97 -0.80
CA TYR A 20 -3.62 -39.74 -1.98
C TYR A 20 -5.00 -40.40 -1.86
N GLU A 21 -5.14 -41.52 -1.14
CA GLU A 21 -6.45 -42.14 -0.89
C GLU A 21 -7.19 -41.57 0.35
N LEU A 22 -6.47 -41.07 1.36
CA LEU A 22 -7.07 -40.47 2.56
C LEU A 22 -7.74 -39.10 2.29
N SER A 23 -7.30 -38.38 1.25
CA SER A 23 -7.93 -37.15 0.78
C SER A 23 -9.25 -37.40 0.03
N HIS A 24 -9.47 -38.62 -0.50
CA HIS A 24 -10.71 -39.00 -1.20
C HIS A 24 -11.76 -39.71 -0.33
N LEU A 25 -11.43 -40.15 0.89
CA LEU A 25 -12.36 -40.82 1.81
C LEU A 25 -13.05 -39.91 2.84
N ARG A 26 -12.65 -38.64 2.97
CA ARG A 26 -13.30 -37.69 3.90
C ARG A 26 -14.70 -37.21 3.49
N ALA A 27 -15.21 -37.63 2.33
CA ALA A 27 -16.55 -37.25 1.86
C ALA A 27 -17.65 -38.29 2.15
N ARG A 28 -17.35 -39.45 2.75
CA ARG A 28 -18.38 -40.46 3.06
C ARG A 28 -18.11 -41.20 4.36
N GLN A 29 -19.10 -41.10 5.25
CA GLN A 29 -19.28 -41.78 6.54
C GLN A 29 -18.69 -41.07 7.75
N GLY A 30 -19.60 -40.62 8.61
CA GLY A 30 -19.29 -40.04 9.91
C GLY A 30 -19.01 -41.08 10.97
N GLY A 31 -18.31 -40.63 12.00
CA GLY A 31 -18.37 -41.18 13.36
C GLY A 31 -17.68 -42.53 13.59
N GLY A 32 -16.50 -42.46 14.23
CA GLY A 32 -16.09 -43.47 15.21
C GLY A 32 -14.84 -44.31 14.89
N ALA A 33 -13.95 -44.32 15.89
CA ALA A 33 -12.88 -45.29 16.18
C ALA A 33 -11.53 -45.17 15.44
N ILE A 34 -10.55 -44.53 16.10
CA ILE A 34 -9.16 -45.04 16.17
C ILE A 34 -8.55 -44.75 17.56
N PRO A 35 -8.50 -45.73 18.50
CA PRO A 35 -7.56 -45.68 19.62
C PRO A 35 -6.43 -46.73 19.58
N GLU A 36 -6.17 -47.40 18.44
CA GLU A 36 -5.14 -48.47 18.39
C GLU A 36 -3.93 -48.19 17.49
N VAL A 37 -3.94 -47.16 16.64
CA VAL A 37 -2.75 -46.79 15.82
C VAL A 37 -1.78 -45.86 16.57
N LEU A 38 -2.25 -45.20 17.64
CA LEU A 38 -1.44 -44.27 18.47
C LEU A 38 -0.44 -44.96 19.42
N ALA A 39 -0.51 -46.29 19.58
CA ALA A 39 0.36 -47.02 20.52
C ALA A 39 1.68 -47.53 19.91
N ALA A 40 1.88 -47.43 18.59
CA ALA A 40 3.01 -48.06 17.90
C ALA A 40 4.10 -47.10 17.39
N ALA A 41 3.90 -45.78 17.50
CA ALA A 41 4.91 -44.79 17.14
C ALA A 41 5.58 -44.25 18.42
N GLY A 42 6.85 -44.56 18.61
CA GLY A 42 7.67 -43.93 19.66
C GLY A 42 7.66 -42.39 19.54
N GLY A 43 8.01 -41.72 20.64
CA GLY A 43 7.75 -40.29 20.87
C GLY A 43 8.10 -39.31 19.75
N GLU A 44 9.09 -39.59 18.90
CA GLU A 44 9.43 -38.73 17.75
C GLU A 44 8.44 -38.84 16.58
N GLY A 45 7.85 -40.02 16.33
CA GLY A 45 6.88 -40.21 15.24
C GLY A 45 5.50 -39.62 15.54
N ALA A 46 5.10 -39.62 16.82
CA ALA A 46 3.88 -38.97 17.28
C ALA A 46 4.03 -37.43 17.27
N GLN A 47 5.22 -36.90 17.56
CA GLN A 47 5.52 -35.47 17.48
C GLN A 47 5.48 -34.95 16.03
N LEU A 48 6.08 -35.69 15.08
CA LEU A 48 6.05 -35.35 13.65
C LEU A 48 4.63 -35.35 13.06
N LEU A 49 3.75 -36.25 13.53
CA LEU A 49 2.35 -36.29 13.12
C LEU A 49 1.49 -35.22 13.83
N ALA A 50 1.84 -34.84 15.05
CA ALA A 50 1.23 -33.69 15.76
C ALA A 50 1.64 -32.35 15.10
N ASP A 51 2.89 -32.21 14.68
CA ASP A 51 3.40 -31.04 13.97
C ASP A 51 2.82 -30.95 12.55
N ALA A 52 2.58 -32.09 11.88
CA ALA A 52 1.90 -32.16 10.58
C ALA A 52 0.37 -31.93 10.66
N SER A 53 -0.22 -32.01 11.86
CA SER A 53 -1.65 -31.72 12.10
C SER A 53 -1.87 -30.39 12.82
N GLY A 54 -0.83 -29.55 12.92
CA GLY A 54 -0.79 -28.31 13.69
C GLY A 54 -1.88 -27.30 13.31
N GLY A 55 -2.68 -26.94 14.32
CA GLY A 55 -3.71 -25.93 14.27
C GLY A 55 -3.20 -24.52 14.02
N VAL A 56 -4.16 -23.61 13.85
CA VAL A 56 -4.04 -22.20 13.43
C VAL A 56 -3.43 -21.30 14.54
N GLY A 57 -2.50 -21.79 15.36
CA GLY A 57 -1.86 -21.02 16.43
C GLY A 57 -0.34 -21.20 16.42
N GLY A 58 0.42 -20.10 16.35
CA GLY A 58 1.88 -20.06 16.19
C GLY A 58 2.72 -20.77 17.27
N ARG A 59 2.13 -21.19 18.40
CA ARG A 59 2.85 -21.92 19.47
C ARG A 59 3.10 -23.38 19.09
N GLY A 60 4.19 -23.61 18.35
CA GLY A 60 4.69 -24.94 18.01
C GLY A 60 5.38 -25.05 16.66
N TYR A 61 5.31 -23.99 15.83
CA TYR A 61 5.96 -24.00 14.51
C TYR A 61 7.48 -23.90 14.65
N ARG A 62 8.21 -24.88 14.11
CA ARG A 62 9.68 -24.84 14.00
C ARG A 62 10.06 -24.38 12.60
N ILE A 63 10.56 -23.15 12.46
CA ILE A 63 11.04 -22.63 11.18
C ILE A 63 12.20 -23.46 10.62
N SER A 64 13.00 -24.08 11.48
CA SER A 64 14.07 -24.98 11.07
C SER A 64 13.59 -26.27 10.38
N SER A 65 12.28 -26.57 10.41
CA SER A 65 11.71 -27.70 9.66
C SER A 65 11.64 -27.44 8.15
N LEU A 66 11.60 -26.16 7.72
CA LEU A 66 11.52 -25.75 6.31
C LEU A 66 10.39 -26.44 5.53
N ASN A 67 9.22 -26.63 6.17
CA ASN A 67 8.09 -27.33 5.57
C ASN A 67 7.57 -26.65 4.29
N VAL A 68 7.71 -25.32 4.19
CA VAL A 68 7.23 -24.53 3.06
C VAL A 68 8.32 -24.43 1.99
N PHE A 69 9.53 -24.02 2.39
CA PHE A 69 10.64 -23.83 1.46
C PHE A 69 10.97 -25.12 0.70
N SER A 70 10.94 -26.28 1.37
CA SER A 70 11.25 -27.57 0.74
C SER A 70 10.28 -27.90 -0.42
N ASN A 71 8.98 -27.62 -0.23
CA ASN A 71 7.97 -27.85 -1.26
C ASN A 71 8.11 -26.86 -2.42
N VAL A 72 8.41 -25.59 -2.11
CA VAL A 72 8.64 -24.55 -3.13
C VAL A 72 9.85 -24.88 -3.99
N ALA A 73 10.98 -25.25 -3.37
CA ALA A 73 12.20 -25.60 -4.08
C ALA A 73 11.99 -26.76 -5.08
N LEU A 74 11.16 -27.75 -4.74
CA LEU A 74 10.79 -28.84 -5.63
C LEU A 74 10.01 -28.33 -6.86
N HIS A 75 8.98 -27.51 -6.64
CA HIS A 75 8.18 -26.97 -7.74
C HIS A 75 8.98 -26.04 -8.65
N VAL A 76 9.83 -25.18 -8.09
CA VAL A 76 10.74 -24.31 -8.85
C VAL A 76 11.66 -25.15 -9.74
N LYS A 77 12.34 -26.14 -9.16
CA LYS A 77 13.24 -27.03 -9.91
C LYS A 77 12.56 -27.71 -11.10
N ASP A 78 11.36 -28.22 -10.88
CA ASP A 78 10.73 -29.13 -11.84
C ASP A 78 9.89 -28.38 -12.90
N ASN A 79 9.40 -27.17 -12.58
CA ASN A 79 8.36 -26.50 -13.37
C ASN A 79 8.67 -25.05 -13.76
N TYR A 80 9.70 -24.42 -13.20
CA TYR A 80 9.97 -23.01 -13.51
C TYR A 80 10.30 -22.82 -15.00
N VAL A 81 9.79 -21.73 -15.58
CA VAL A 81 9.84 -21.48 -17.04
C VAL A 81 11.24 -21.32 -17.60
N ASP A 82 12.18 -20.83 -16.78
CA ASP A 82 13.55 -20.52 -17.18
C ASP A 82 14.57 -21.05 -16.14
N PRO A 83 14.95 -22.33 -16.23
CA PRO A 83 15.91 -22.97 -15.33
C PRO A 83 17.29 -22.30 -15.28
N GLU A 84 17.69 -21.53 -16.31
CA GLU A 84 18.99 -20.85 -16.35
C GLU A 84 19.05 -19.66 -15.37
N ARG A 85 17.90 -19.15 -14.94
CA ARG A 85 17.79 -18.10 -13.91
C ARG A 85 17.84 -18.62 -12.48
N ILE A 86 17.86 -19.94 -12.28
CA ILE A 86 17.97 -20.53 -10.95
C ILE A 86 19.44 -20.46 -10.52
N ASP A 87 19.78 -19.42 -9.74
CA ASP A 87 21.07 -19.28 -9.06
C ASP A 87 20.88 -19.55 -7.55
N PRO A 88 21.28 -20.73 -7.05
CA PRO A 88 21.07 -21.08 -5.66
C PRO A 88 21.77 -20.16 -4.65
N LYS A 89 22.92 -19.58 -5.03
CA LYS A 89 23.66 -18.67 -4.17
C LYS A 89 22.93 -17.34 -4.07
N GLU A 90 22.54 -16.77 -5.21
CA GLU A 90 21.74 -15.53 -5.25
C GLU A 90 20.41 -15.71 -4.49
N MET A 91 19.71 -16.83 -4.69
CA MET A 91 18.46 -17.15 -4.01
C MET A 91 18.62 -17.24 -2.49
N LEU A 92 19.71 -17.83 -1.98
CA LEU A 92 19.97 -17.87 -0.53
C LEU A 92 20.22 -16.47 0.03
N VAL A 93 21.00 -15.64 -0.65
CA VAL A 93 21.26 -14.26 -0.20
C VAL A 93 19.96 -13.46 -0.19
N ALA A 94 19.18 -13.51 -1.27
CA ALA A 94 17.91 -12.79 -1.36
C ALA A 94 16.89 -13.28 -0.31
N ALA A 95 16.85 -14.58 -0.01
CA ALA A 95 16.05 -15.13 1.08
C ALA A 95 16.42 -14.52 2.44
N LEU A 96 17.71 -14.43 2.75
CA LEU A 96 18.19 -13.89 4.01
C LEU A 96 17.98 -12.37 4.11
N ASN A 97 18.19 -11.64 3.01
CA ASN A 97 17.95 -10.20 2.94
C ASN A 97 16.46 -9.86 3.13
N GLU A 98 15.54 -10.66 2.55
CA GLU A 98 14.10 -10.47 2.76
C GLU A 98 13.70 -10.72 4.22
N VAL A 99 14.35 -11.68 4.90
CA VAL A 99 14.16 -11.86 6.35
C VAL A 99 14.71 -10.66 7.13
N GLU A 100 15.89 -10.15 6.79
CA GLU A 100 16.44 -8.93 7.42
C GLU A 100 15.52 -7.72 7.27
N ARG A 101 14.86 -7.57 6.12
CA ARG A 101 13.89 -6.49 5.87
C ARG A 101 12.65 -6.62 6.75
N GLN A 102 12.17 -7.84 7.00
CA GLN A 102 10.96 -8.09 7.80
C GLN A 102 11.21 -8.23 9.30
N VAL A 103 12.40 -8.68 9.71
CA VAL A 103 12.76 -8.92 11.11
C VAL A 103 13.82 -7.90 11.54
N ALA A 104 13.40 -6.93 12.33
CA ALA A 104 14.24 -5.80 12.72
C ALA A 104 15.54 -6.23 13.44
N GLU A 105 15.48 -7.29 14.24
CA GLU A 105 16.56 -7.86 15.04
C GLU A 105 17.61 -8.63 14.21
N VAL A 106 17.33 -8.90 12.93
CA VAL A 106 18.21 -9.65 12.03
C VAL A 106 19.02 -8.70 11.16
N MET A 107 20.33 -8.95 11.01
CA MET A 107 21.16 -8.34 9.98
C MET A 107 21.93 -9.38 9.17
N VAL A 108 22.11 -9.12 7.88
CA VAL A 108 22.89 -9.97 6.97
C VAL A 108 23.96 -9.12 6.29
N GLU A 109 25.22 -9.41 6.56
CA GLU A 109 26.37 -8.67 6.04
C GLU A 109 27.21 -9.58 5.13
N ASP A 110 27.46 -9.16 3.89
CA ASP A 110 28.48 -9.79 3.04
C ASP A 110 29.87 -9.33 3.48
N ILE A 111 30.63 -10.25 4.08
CA ILE A 111 31.97 -10.00 4.62
C ILE A 111 33.08 -10.35 3.62
N GLY A 112 32.70 -10.65 2.37
CA GLY A 112 33.61 -11.00 1.29
C GLY A 112 34.17 -12.42 1.36
N GLY A 113 34.65 -12.90 0.21
CA GLY A 113 35.18 -14.25 0.06
C GLY A 113 34.11 -15.33 0.23
N GLY A 114 32.88 -15.06 -0.24
CA GLY A 114 31.80 -16.05 -0.26
C GLY A 114 31.27 -16.40 1.14
N ARG A 115 31.30 -15.45 2.08
CA ARG A 115 30.82 -15.63 3.44
C ARG A 115 29.86 -14.52 3.82
N LEU A 116 28.82 -14.90 4.55
CA LEU A 116 27.86 -13.98 5.15
C LEU A 116 28.01 -14.01 6.67
N ARG A 117 27.95 -12.83 7.29
CA ARG A 117 27.76 -12.69 8.74
C ARG A 117 26.29 -12.40 9.01
N ILE A 118 25.67 -13.27 9.78
CA ILE A 118 24.29 -13.15 10.22
C ILE A 118 24.30 -12.76 11.68
N ARG A 119 23.72 -11.61 11.99
CA ARG A 119 23.55 -11.14 13.37
C ARG A 119 22.08 -11.22 13.76
N VAL A 120 21.82 -11.73 14.95
CA VAL A 120 20.51 -11.69 15.60
C VAL A 120 20.71 -11.07 16.97
N MET A 121 20.16 -9.89 17.18
CA MET A 121 20.42 -9.10 18.40
C MET A 121 21.93 -8.87 18.60
N ASP A 122 22.49 -9.38 19.69
CA ASP A 122 23.91 -9.25 20.06
C ASP A 122 24.74 -10.48 19.65
N GLU A 123 24.11 -11.52 19.09
CA GLU A 123 24.75 -12.77 18.71
C GLU A 123 25.04 -12.79 17.21
N GLU A 124 26.19 -13.35 16.81
CA GLU A 124 26.60 -13.44 15.40
C GLU A 124 26.98 -14.86 14.99
N LYS A 125 26.77 -15.15 13.71
CA LYS A 125 27.12 -16.41 13.06
C LYS A 125 27.62 -16.16 11.65
N GLU A 126 28.79 -16.71 11.32
CA GLU A 126 29.29 -16.71 9.95
C GLU A 126 28.88 -17.99 9.22
N ILE A 127 28.44 -17.86 7.97
CA ILE A 127 28.16 -18.97 7.06
C ILE A 127 28.92 -18.79 5.75
N THR A 128 29.39 -19.89 5.16
CA THR A 128 29.91 -19.91 3.79
C THR A 128 28.76 -20.15 2.81
N ILE A 129 28.80 -19.46 1.66
CA ILE A 129 27.83 -19.58 0.56
C ILE A 129 28.45 -20.08 -0.75
N ASP A 130 29.78 -20.25 -0.80
CA ASP A 130 30.48 -20.79 -1.99
C ASP A 130 30.17 -22.27 -2.26
N ASP A 131 29.69 -23.01 -1.25
CA ASP A 131 29.27 -24.40 -1.34
C ASP A 131 27.77 -24.58 -1.64
N VAL A 132 27.09 -23.52 -2.08
CA VAL A 132 25.66 -23.54 -2.42
C VAL A 132 25.51 -23.59 -3.94
N GLU A 133 25.56 -24.80 -4.49
CA GLU A 133 25.47 -25.08 -5.92
C GLU A 133 24.09 -25.61 -6.34
N SER A 134 23.22 -25.91 -5.36
CA SER A 134 21.89 -26.48 -5.60
C SER A 134 20.83 -25.94 -4.65
N LEU A 135 19.55 -25.99 -5.08
CA LEU A 135 18.40 -25.65 -4.23
C LEU A 135 18.33 -26.46 -2.93
N TRP A 136 18.91 -27.67 -2.92
CA TRP A 136 18.97 -28.51 -1.73
C TRP A 136 19.97 -27.98 -0.68
N GLU A 137 21.09 -27.40 -1.12
CA GLU A 137 22.06 -26.79 -0.20
C GLU A 137 21.52 -25.50 0.43
N ILE A 138 20.66 -24.76 -0.27
CA ILE A 138 19.91 -23.65 0.33
C ILE A 138 19.13 -24.14 1.56
N ASN A 139 18.44 -25.28 1.45
CA ASN A 139 17.67 -25.86 2.56
C ASN A 139 18.58 -26.17 3.77
N LEU A 140 19.77 -26.72 3.52
CA LEU A 140 20.73 -27.01 4.57
C LEU A 140 21.22 -25.74 5.28
N LYS A 141 21.54 -24.69 4.52
CA LYS A 141 21.99 -23.39 5.05
C LYS A 141 20.87 -22.69 5.80
N LEU A 142 19.69 -22.56 5.21
CA LEU A 142 18.52 -21.97 5.87
C LEU A 142 18.16 -22.70 7.14
N ARG A 143 18.22 -24.04 7.19
CA ARG A 143 17.94 -24.80 8.41
C ARG A 143 18.96 -24.52 9.52
N ASP A 144 20.21 -24.27 9.16
CA ASP A 144 21.26 -23.92 10.11
C ASP A 144 21.13 -22.46 10.61
N VAL A 145 20.70 -21.55 9.74
CA VAL A 145 20.39 -20.17 10.09
C VAL A 145 19.12 -20.07 10.93
N PHE A 146 18.05 -20.78 10.58
CA PHE A 146 16.79 -20.74 11.29
C PHE A 146 16.86 -21.39 12.68
N ARG A 147 17.74 -22.38 12.89
CA ARG A 147 18.07 -22.84 14.25
C ARG A 147 18.79 -21.78 15.07
N PHE A 148 19.60 -20.94 14.43
CA PHE A 148 20.22 -19.78 15.07
C PHE A 148 19.17 -18.70 15.39
N PHE A 149 18.17 -18.51 14.52
CA PHE A 149 17.04 -17.59 14.77
C PHE A 149 16.17 -18.07 15.93
N GLU A 150 15.74 -19.34 15.93
CA GLU A 150 14.94 -19.96 17.00
C GLU A 150 15.59 -19.86 18.39
N LYS A 151 16.93 -19.78 18.45
CA LYS A 151 17.68 -19.66 19.70
C LYS A 151 17.79 -18.23 20.22
N ASN A 152 17.91 -17.24 19.32
CA ASN A 152 18.36 -15.90 19.67
C ASN A 152 17.32 -14.80 19.42
N LEU A 153 16.26 -15.06 18.65
CA LEU A 153 15.15 -14.12 18.54
C LEU A 153 14.36 -14.07 19.85
N PRO A 154 13.84 -12.90 20.24
CA PRO A 154 12.81 -12.80 21.27
C PRO A 154 11.59 -13.67 20.94
N GLU A 155 10.74 -13.97 21.92
CA GLU A 155 9.49 -14.71 21.67
C GLU A 155 8.69 -14.00 20.56
N GLN A 156 8.37 -14.75 19.50
CA GLN A 156 7.64 -14.25 18.32
C GLN A 156 6.27 -14.92 18.27
N ASP A 157 5.23 -14.16 17.93
CA ASP A 157 3.88 -14.68 17.77
C ASP A 157 3.70 -15.50 16.48
N ASP A 158 4.43 -15.15 15.42
CA ASP A 158 4.35 -15.83 14.12
C ASP A 158 5.74 -16.08 13.49
N LEU A 159 6.41 -17.13 13.96
CA LEU A 159 7.65 -17.60 13.33
C LEU A 159 7.46 -18.03 11.86
N ARG A 160 6.26 -18.44 11.44
CA ARG A 160 6.02 -18.90 10.06
C ARG A 160 6.17 -17.77 9.05
N SER A 161 5.84 -16.54 9.45
CA SER A 161 6.06 -15.35 8.64
C SER A 161 7.51 -15.20 8.16
N ILE A 162 8.49 -15.60 8.98
CA ILE A 162 9.92 -15.56 8.67
C ILE A 162 10.27 -16.53 7.52
N GLU A 163 9.72 -17.74 7.54
CA GLU A 163 9.92 -18.69 6.44
C GLU A 163 9.26 -18.20 5.15
N TYR A 164 8.04 -17.63 5.24
CA TYR A 164 7.38 -17.02 4.09
C TYR A 164 8.20 -15.86 3.48
N ALA A 165 8.81 -15.02 4.32
CA ALA A 165 9.72 -13.96 3.89
C ALA A 165 10.90 -14.54 3.13
N ALA A 166 11.60 -15.52 3.71
CA ALA A 166 12.74 -16.16 3.06
C ALA A 166 12.39 -16.82 1.72
N VAL A 167 11.24 -17.50 1.65
CA VAL A 167 10.75 -18.09 0.40
C VAL A 167 10.52 -17.02 -0.66
N ASN A 168 9.87 -15.91 -0.31
CA ASN A 168 9.59 -14.83 -1.26
C ASN A 168 10.86 -14.09 -1.68
N GLY A 169 11.83 -13.91 -0.78
CA GLY A 169 13.16 -13.42 -1.12
C GLY A 169 13.89 -14.33 -2.12
N ALA A 170 13.81 -15.65 -1.95
CA ALA A 170 14.38 -16.58 -2.92
C ALA A 170 13.65 -16.54 -4.27
N LEU A 171 12.31 -16.43 -4.28
CA LEU A 171 11.52 -16.40 -5.52
C LEU A 171 11.69 -15.09 -6.30
N SER A 172 11.99 -13.97 -5.63
CA SER A 172 12.16 -12.66 -6.29
C SER A 172 13.37 -12.62 -7.25
N THR A 173 14.34 -13.52 -7.09
CA THR A 173 15.49 -13.64 -8.01
C THR A 173 15.09 -14.24 -9.36
N LEU A 174 13.95 -14.95 -9.42
CA LEU A 174 13.50 -15.67 -10.60
C LEU A 174 12.78 -14.74 -11.58
N ASP A 175 11.66 -14.17 -11.13
CA ASP A 175 10.80 -13.24 -11.86
C ASP A 175 9.86 -12.48 -10.89
N PRO A 176 9.25 -11.35 -11.30
CA PRO A 176 8.38 -10.55 -10.42
C PRO A 176 6.97 -11.15 -10.19
N HIS A 177 6.64 -12.28 -10.83
CA HIS A 177 5.31 -12.88 -10.78
C HIS A 177 5.25 -14.18 -9.94
N SER A 178 6.40 -14.77 -9.63
CA SER A 178 6.55 -15.98 -8.84
C SER A 178 6.62 -15.63 -7.36
N VAL A 179 5.63 -16.06 -6.58
CA VAL A 179 5.49 -15.66 -5.17
C VAL A 179 4.72 -16.72 -4.38
N LEU A 180 5.07 -16.87 -3.11
CA LEU A 180 4.28 -17.59 -2.14
C LEU A 180 3.20 -16.67 -1.55
N LEU A 181 1.95 -17.05 -1.77
CA LEU A 181 0.78 -16.41 -1.19
C LEU A 181 0.53 -16.98 0.21
N LYS A 182 0.57 -16.11 1.22
CA LYS A 182 0.11 -16.44 2.58
C LYS A 182 -1.38 -16.85 2.56
N PRO A 183 -1.88 -17.61 3.55
CA PRO A 183 -3.24 -18.13 3.55
C PRO A 183 -4.33 -17.09 3.25
N GLU A 184 -4.24 -15.91 3.85
CA GLU A 184 -5.21 -14.83 3.71
C GLU A 184 -5.22 -14.30 2.27
N ALA A 185 -4.04 -14.00 1.72
CA ALA A 185 -3.86 -13.52 0.35
C ALA A 185 -4.33 -14.56 -0.67
N PHE A 186 -4.10 -15.84 -0.40
CA PHE A 186 -4.55 -16.92 -1.28
C PHE A 186 -6.07 -17.06 -1.30
N GLN A 187 -6.73 -16.95 -0.15
CA GLN A 187 -8.20 -16.99 -0.07
C GLN A 187 -8.85 -15.79 -0.79
N GLU A 188 -8.28 -14.60 -0.65
CA GLU A 188 -8.81 -13.42 -1.36
C GLU A 188 -8.64 -13.57 -2.87
N MET A 189 -7.48 -14.05 -3.34
CA MET A 189 -7.25 -14.34 -4.76
C MET A 189 -8.26 -15.38 -5.30
N LYS A 190 -8.51 -16.47 -4.56
CA LYS A 190 -9.52 -17.48 -4.92
C LYS A 190 -10.92 -16.88 -5.02
N THR A 191 -11.29 -16.02 -4.09
CA THR A 191 -12.60 -15.36 -4.04
C THR A 191 -12.78 -14.41 -5.23
N SER A 192 -11.79 -13.56 -5.50
CA SER A 192 -11.78 -12.64 -6.65
C SER A 192 -11.86 -13.40 -7.99
N THR A 193 -11.13 -14.50 -8.13
CA THR A 193 -11.07 -15.29 -9.37
C THR A 193 -12.36 -16.10 -9.63
N LYS A 194 -13.00 -16.61 -8.57
CA LYS A 194 -14.31 -17.28 -8.68
C LYS A 194 -15.41 -16.32 -9.12
N GLY A 195 -15.28 -15.05 -8.77
CA GLY A 195 -16.31 -14.05 -9.07
C GLY A 195 -17.56 -14.16 -8.21
N GLU A 196 -17.44 -14.84 -7.07
CA GLU A 196 -18.53 -15.05 -6.16
C GLU A 196 -18.01 -15.23 -4.74
N PHE A 197 -18.79 -14.77 -3.76
CA PHE A 197 -18.46 -14.94 -2.35
C PHE A 197 -19.73 -15.17 -1.53
N GLY A 198 -19.59 -15.84 -0.39
CA GLY A 198 -20.67 -15.94 0.59
C GLY A 198 -20.78 -14.66 1.39
N GLY A 199 -21.93 -14.00 1.35
CA GLY A 199 -22.13 -12.71 2.01
C GLY A 199 -23.57 -12.21 1.94
N LEU A 200 -23.74 -10.89 2.11
CA LEU A 200 -25.04 -10.25 2.23
C LEU A 200 -25.49 -9.52 0.98
N GLY A 201 -24.55 -9.14 0.11
CA GLY A 201 -24.79 -8.30 -1.05
C GLY A 201 -25.01 -6.84 -0.67
N ILE A 202 -24.02 -6.23 -0.02
CA ILE A 202 -24.02 -4.80 0.30
C ILE A 202 -22.71 -4.16 -0.11
N VAL A 203 -22.79 -2.93 -0.57
CA VAL A 203 -21.66 -2.02 -0.73
C VAL A 203 -21.61 -1.14 0.52
N ILE A 204 -20.46 -1.08 1.16
CA ILE A 204 -20.24 -0.31 2.39
C ILE A 204 -19.05 0.61 2.23
N SER A 205 -19.09 1.75 2.89
CA SER A 205 -17.98 2.69 3.01
C SER A 205 -18.05 3.37 4.38
N VAL A 206 -16.99 4.08 4.78
CA VAL A 206 -16.96 4.84 6.02
C VAL A 206 -17.34 6.29 5.74
N LYS A 207 -18.53 6.70 6.16
CA LYS A 207 -19.00 8.09 6.08
C LYS A 207 -19.10 8.70 7.46
N ASP A 208 -18.50 9.88 7.65
CA ASP A 208 -18.45 10.57 8.95
C ASP A 208 -17.92 9.67 10.09
N GLY A 209 -16.96 8.80 9.76
CA GLY A 209 -16.36 7.85 10.71
C GLY A 209 -17.24 6.65 11.10
N LYS A 210 -18.36 6.43 10.40
CA LYS A 210 -19.31 5.33 10.64
C LYS A 210 -19.42 4.41 9.42
N LEU A 211 -19.42 3.11 9.67
CA LEU A 211 -19.63 2.11 8.63
C LEU A 211 -21.06 2.22 8.09
N THR A 212 -21.18 2.66 6.85
CA THR A 212 -22.43 3.05 6.21
C THR A 212 -22.68 2.19 4.97
N ILE A 213 -23.90 1.70 4.83
CA ILE A 213 -24.36 1.03 3.61
C ILE A 213 -24.52 2.09 2.53
N ILE A 214 -23.70 1.98 1.50
CA ILE A 214 -23.78 2.81 0.30
C ILE A 214 -24.99 2.35 -0.51
N SER A 215 -25.06 1.06 -0.84
CA SER A 215 -26.22 0.45 -1.46
C SER A 215 -26.31 -1.04 -1.15
N PRO A 216 -27.50 -1.57 -0.83
CA PRO A 216 -27.77 -3.00 -0.97
C PRO A 216 -27.79 -3.36 -2.46
N LEU A 217 -27.21 -4.50 -2.82
CA LEU A 217 -27.30 -5.03 -4.17
C LEU A 217 -28.70 -5.61 -4.40
N ASP A 218 -29.24 -5.42 -5.61
CA ASP A 218 -30.55 -5.96 -5.98
C ASP A 218 -30.60 -7.48 -5.90
N ASP A 219 -31.76 -8.02 -5.52
CA ASP A 219 -32.01 -9.46 -5.37
C ASP A 219 -31.04 -10.20 -4.43
N THR A 220 -30.40 -9.50 -3.48
CA THR A 220 -29.51 -10.10 -2.46
C THR A 220 -30.17 -10.22 -1.08
N PRO A 221 -29.61 -11.03 -0.15
CA PRO A 221 -30.14 -11.15 1.22
C PRO A 221 -30.34 -9.82 1.93
N ALA A 222 -29.43 -8.87 1.74
CA ALA A 222 -29.50 -7.54 2.36
C ALA A 222 -30.68 -6.71 1.86
N SER A 223 -30.89 -6.69 0.54
CA SER A 223 -32.04 -6.00 -0.06
C SER A 223 -33.36 -6.62 0.42
N ARG A 224 -33.46 -7.97 0.42
CA ARG A 224 -34.63 -8.68 0.97
C ARG A 224 -34.84 -8.48 2.47
N ALA A 225 -33.78 -8.28 3.23
CA ALA A 225 -33.85 -7.95 4.65
C ALA A 225 -34.33 -6.51 4.91
N GLY A 226 -34.46 -5.68 3.88
CA GLY A 226 -34.95 -4.31 3.99
C GLY A 226 -33.89 -3.29 4.44
N LEU A 227 -32.61 -3.63 4.29
CA LEU A 227 -31.51 -2.68 4.41
C LEU A 227 -31.62 -1.64 3.29
N LYS A 228 -31.14 -0.42 3.55
CA LYS A 228 -31.25 0.72 2.63
C LYS A 228 -29.95 1.49 2.55
N ALA A 229 -29.76 2.24 1.46
CA ALA A 229 -28.71 3.24 1.35
C ALA A 229 -28.78 4.24 2.53
N GLY A 230 -27.61 4.58 3.09
CA GLY A 230 -27.48 5.46 4.25
C GLY A 230 -27.71 4.79 5.61
N ASP A 231 -28.02 3.50 5.66
CA ASP A 231 -28.06 2.74 6.92
C ASP A 231 -26.66 2.65 7.54
N ILE A 232 -26.55 2.86 8.84
CA ILE A 232 -25.29 2.74 9.56
C ILE A 232 -25.26 1.37 10.25
N ILE A 233 -24.30 0.52 9.90
CA ILE A 233 -24.08 -0.74 10.61
C ILE A 233 -23.28 -0.37 11.87
N SER A 234 -23.88 -0.48 13.06
CA SER A 234 -23.21 -0.16 14.33
C SER A 234 -22.58 -1.37 15.01
N ARG A 235 -23.02 -2.59 14.67
CA ARG A 235 -22.40 -3.84 15.13
C ARG A 235 -22.50 -4.95 14.10
N ILE A 236 -21.51 -5.86 14.11
CA ILE A 236 -21.51 -7.13 13.39
C ILE A 236 -21.26 -8.24 14.41
N GLY A 237 -22.25 -9.10 14.61
CA GLY A 237 -22.29 -10.00 15.76
C GLY A 237 -22.34 -9.21 17.07
N GLU A 238 -21.36 -9.44 17.92
CA GLU A 238 -21.15 -8.71 19.18
C GLU A 238 -20.10 -7.57 19.04
N VAL A 239 -19.44 -7.46 17.87
CA VAL A 239 -18.34 -6.53 17.61
C VAL A 239 -18.89 -5.17 17.19
N SER A 240 -18.38 -4.08 17.79
CA SER A 240 -18.68 -2.71 17.37
C SER A 240 -17.98 -2.38 16.05
N THR A 241 -18.67 -1.74 15.11
CA THR A 241 -18.08 -1.29 13.83
C THR A 241 -17.47 0.12 13.92
N VAL A 242 -17.57 0.77 15.08
CA VAL A 242 -16.98 2.10 15.28
C VAL A 242 -15.47 1.99 15.13
N SER A 243 -14.89 2.82 14.26
CA SER A 243 -13.45 2.77 13.91
C SER A 243 -12.97 1.46 13.29
N MET A 244 -13.87 0.58 12.84
CA MET A 244 -13.52 -0.62 12.08
C MET A 244 -13.07 -0.25 10.66
N ALA A 245 -12.06 -0.92 10.13
CA ALA A 245 -11.67 -0.78 8.72
C ALA A 245 -12.71 -1.46 7.81
N VAL A 246 -12.85 -0.99 6.56
CA VAL A 246 -13.83 -1.57 5.63
C VAL A 246 -13.52 -3.04 5.37
N GLU A 247 -12.24 -3.38 5.20
CA GLU A 247 -11.74 -4.72 4.93
C GLU A 247 -12.07 -5.68 6.08
N GLU A 248 -11.93 -5.21 7.31
CA GLU A 248 -12.28 -5.96 8.51
C GLU A 248 -13.79 -6.22 8.60
N ALA A 249 -14.61 -5.19 8.34
CA ALA A 249 -16.05 -5.35 8.26
C ALA A 249 -16.43 -6.36 7.17
N VAL A 250 -15.80 -6.30 6.00
CA VAL A 250 -16.00 -7.24 4.90
C VAL A 250 -15.66 -8.67 5.36
N ARG A 251 -14.56 -8.89 6.09
CA ARG A 251 -14.22 -10.23 6.64
C ARG A 251 -15.32 -10.76 7.56
N LEU A 252 -15.87 -9.93 8.46
CA LEU A 252 -16.92 -10.33 9.39
C LEU A 252 -18.29 -10.55 8.70
N LEU A 253 -18.60 -9.76 7.67
CA LEU A 253 -19.85 -9.85 6.93
C LEU A 253 -19.84 -11.02 5.93
N ARG A 254 -18.67 -11.40 5.41
CA ARG A 254 -18.48 -12.60 4.58
C ARG A 254 -18.45 -13.86 5.45
N GLY A 255 -18.66 -15.00 4.81
CA GLY A 255 -18.64 -16.30 5.48
C GLY A 255 -19.30 -17.38 4.63
N PRO A 256 -19.30 -18.65 5.12
CA PRO A 256 -19.86 -19.76 4.36
C PRO A 256 -21.32 -19.52 3.97
N GLU A 257 -21.69 -19.92 2.75
CA GLU A 257 -23.08 -19.91 2.28
C GLU A 257 -24.00 -20.67 3.26
N GLY A 258 -25.15 -20.09 3.59
CA GLY A 258 -26.10 -20.64 4.56
C GLY A 258 -25.79 -20.34 6.02
N SER A 259 -24.60 -19.79 6.35
CA SER A 259 -24.31 -19.31 7.70
C SER A 259 -25.09 -18.03 8.02
N LYS A 260 -25.34 -17.77 9.31
CA LYS A 260 -26.02 -16.56 9.76
C LYS A 260 -25.01 -15.51 10.20
N VAL A 261 -25.32 -14.25 9.91
CA VAL A 261 -24.68 -13.09 10.54
C VAL A 261 -25.74 -12.21 11.15
N THR A 262 -25.44 -11.68 12.32
CA THR A 262 -26.26 -10.67 12.95
C THR A 262 -25.62 -9.31 12.70
N ILE A 263 -26.38 -8.33 12.25
CA ILE A 263 -25.94 -6.94 12.21
C ILE A 263 -26.92 -6.06 12.97
N TRP A 264 -26.42 -5.01 13.60
CA TRP A 264 -27.24 -3.98 14.21
C TRP A 264 -27.14 -2.72 13.36
N VAL A 265 -28.30 -2.15 13.01
CA VAL A 265 -28.39 -1.04 12.06
C VAL A 265 -29.10 0.15 12.69
N ASP A 266 -28.47 1.30 12.58
CA ASP A 266 -29.00 2.61 12.91
C ASP A 266 -29.48 3.31 11.63
N ARG A 267 -30.70 3.87 11.68
CA ARG A 267 -31.30 4.63 10.59
C ARG A 267 -31.84 5.93 11.16
N LYS A 268 -31.66 7.07 10.48
CA LYS A 268 -32.01 8.41 11.00
C LYS A 268 -33.42 8.53 11.60
N ALA A 269 -34.38 7.74 11.13
CA ALA A 269 -35.76 7.73 11.61
C ALA A 269 -36.01 6.82 12.83
N TRP A 270 -35.00 6.11 13.35
CA TRP A 270 -35.11 5.20 14.48
C TRP A 270 -34.47 5.79 15.73
N THR A 271 -35.09 5.53 16.88
CA THR A 271 -34.58 5.93 18.19
C THR A 271 -33.53 4.95 18.75
N GLU A 272 -33.53 3.71 18.27
CA GLU A 272 -32.60 2.65 18.68
C GLU A 272 -32.20 1.78 17.49
N ALA A 273 -30.99 1.22 17.55
CA ALA A 273 -30.47 0.27 16.57
C ALA A 273 -31.36 -0.98 16.48
N ARG A 274 -31.66 -1.45 15.27
CA ARG A 274 -32.45 -2.68 15.07
C ARG A 274 -31.56 -3.84 14.68
N LYS A 275 -31.88 -5.01 15.22
CA LYS A 275 -31.19 -6.28 14.96
C LYS A 275 -31.69 -6.91 13.66
N PHE A 276 -30.79 -7.21 12.73
CA PHE A 276 -31.04 -7.98 11.52
C PHE A 276 -30.24 -9.28 11.59
N VAL A 277 -30.94 -10.42 11.46
CA VAL A 277 -30.30 -11.73 11.31
C VAL A 277 -30.45 -12.12 9.85
N ILE A 278 -29.33 -12.14 9.12
CA ILE A 278 -29.32 -12.36 7.68
C ILE A 278 -28.56 -13.67 7.41
N VAL A 279 -29.13 -14.51 6.56
CA VAL A 279 -28.47 -15.72 6.08
C VAL A 279 -27.59 -15.34 4.90
N ARG A 280 -26.30 -15.68 4.97
CA ARG A 280 -25.35 -15.43 3.89
C ARG A 280 -25.74 -16.28 2.68
N GLU A 281 -25.76 -15.65 1.52
CA GLU A 281 -25.96 -16.33 0.24
C GLU A 281 -24.76 -16.08 -0.66
N ARG A 282 -24.71 -16.82 -1.77
CA ARG A 282 -23.73 -16.65 -2.82
C ARG A 282 -24.01 -15.36 -3.60
N ILE A 283 -23.17 -14.37 -3.39
CA ILE A 283 -23.20 -13.08 -4.10
C ILE A 283 -22.33 -13.21 -5.34
N LYS A 284 -22.90 -12.93 -6.50
CA LYS A 284 -22.17 -12.91 -7.77
C LYS A 284 -21.63 -11.51 -8.01
N LEU A 285 -20.35 -11.42 -8.35
CA LEU A 285 -19.74 -10.20 -8.85
C LEU A 285 -19.95 -10.15 -10.36
N GLU A 286 -20.46 -9.03 -10.87
CA GLU A 286 -20.56 -8.84 -12.31
C GLU A 286 -19.16 -8.57 -12.87
N SER A 287 -18.68 -9.50 -13.70
CA SER A 287 -17.39 -9.38 -14.38
C SER A 287 -17.45 -8.48 -15.62
N VAL A 288 -18.67 -8.28 -16.15
CA VAL A 288 -18.96 -7.56 -17.38
C VAL A 288 -20.04 -6.52 -17.12
N GLU A 289 -19.73 -5.25 -17.38
CA GLU A 289 -20.71 -4.16 -17.47
C GLU A 289 -21.05 -3.89 -18.93
N SER A 290 -22.29 -3.52 -19.21
CA SER A 290 -22.71 -3.18 -20.57
C SER A 290 -23.72 -2.04 -20.64
N ASP A 291 -23.64 -1.25 -21.70
CA ASP A 291 -24.61 -0.21 -22.01
C ASP A 291 -24.83 -0.09 -23.52
N LEU A 292 -26.00 0.39 -23.94
CA LEU A 292 -26.30 0.64 -25.35
C LEU A 292 -26.03 2.12 -25.66
N LEU A 293 -24.94 2.38 -26.38
CA LEU A 293 -24.61 3.71 -26.86
C LEU A 293 -25.55 4.13 -27.99
N SER A 294 -25.47 5.41 -28.36
CA SER A 294 -26.19 5.96 -29.51
C SER A 294 -25.88 5.17 -30.80
N ASP A 295 -26.85 5.18 -31.72
CA ASP A 295 -26.78 4.49 -33.02
C ASP A 295 -26.62 2.95 -32.93
N ASN A 296 -27.17 2.34 -31.88
CA ASN A 296 -27.17 0.88 -31.65
C ASN A 296 -25.77 0.25 -31.58
N VAL A 297 -24.81 0.97 -31.00
CA VAL A 297 -23.47 0.43 -30.71
C VAL A 297 -23.44 -0.07 -29.27
N GLY A 298 -23.06 -1.33 -29.07
CA GLY A 298 -22.92 -1.90 -27.73
C GLY A 298 -21.60 -1.47 -27.09
N TYR A 299 -21.64 -1.02 -25.84
CA TYR A 299 -20.46 -0.88 -25.00
C TYR A 299 -20.40 -2.03 -24.01
N ILE A 300 -19.25 -2.67 -23.91
CA ILE A 300 -19.01 -3.78 -22.99
C ILE A 300 -17.67 -3.56 -22.31
N LYS A 301 -17.67 -3.47 -20.98
CA LYS A 301 -16.46 -3.36 -20.16
C LYS A 301 -16.25 -4.66 -19.41
N ILE A 302 -15.09 -5.29 -19.63
CA ILE A 302 -14.67 -6.43 -18.82
C ILE A 302 -13.76 -5.90 -17.71
N LYS A 303 -14.19 -6.00 -16.46
CA LYS A 303 -13.41 -5.49 -15.31
C LYS A 303 -12.22 -6.40 -14.98
N ASN A 304 -12.44 -7.71 -15.04
CA ASN A 304 -11.46 -8.76 -14.78
C ASN A 304 -11.96 -10.09 -15.37
N PHE A 305 -11.06 -11.05 -15.58
CA PHE A 305 -11.39 -12.37 -16.13
C PHE A 305 -11.64 -13.40 -15.02
N GLN A 306 -12.88 -13.41 -14.53
CA GLN A 306 -13.43 -14.36 -13.53
C GLN A 306 -14.05 -15.60 -14.19
N GLN A 307 -14.35 -16.64 -13.39
CA GLN A 307 -14.86 -17.92 -13.87
C GLN A 307 -16.11 -17.85 -14.79
N ASN A 308 -16.95 -16.83 -14.68
CA ASN A 308 -18.18 -16.69 -15.47
C ASN A 308 -18.09 -15.65 -16.61
N THR A 309 -16.95 -14.96 -16.78
CA THR A 309 -16.81 -13.83 -17.73
C THR A 309 -17.26 -14.13 -19.15
N GLY A 310 -16.88 -15.30 -19.69
CA GLY A 310 -17.30 -15.69 -21.04
C GLY A 310 -18.82 -15.81 -21.18
N LYS A 311 -19.50 -16.32 -20.14
CA LYS A 311 -20.96 -16.42 -20.12
C LYS A 311 -21.60 -15.05 -19.93
N ASP A 312 -21.08 -14.25 -19.01
CA ASP A 312 -21.59 -12.90 -18.75
C ASP A 312 -21.50 -12.03 -20.01
N LEU A 313 -20.42 -12.14 -20.79
CA LEU A 313 -20.29 -11.50 -22.10
C LEU A 313 -21.39 -11.94 -23.09
N GLU A 314 -21.67 -13.24 -23.19
CA GLU A 314 -22.71 -13.77 -24.08
C GLU A 314 -24.10 -13.24 -23.68
N ASP A 315 -24.41 -13.27 -22.39
CA ASP A 315 -25.69 -12.83 -21.85
C ASP A 315 -25.88 -11.31 -22.05
N GLN A 316 -24.83 -10.49 -21.83
CA GLN A 316 -24.85 -9.04 -22.04
C GLN A 316 -24.95 -8.67 -23.53
N LEU A 317 -24.23 -9.37 -24.43
CA LEU A 317 -24.36 -9.18 -25.88
C LEU A 317 -25.79 -9.47 -26.37
N ALA A 318 -26.41 -10.54 -25.87
CA ALA A 318 -27.78 -10.87 -26.22
C ALA A 318 -28.77 -9.80 -25.71
N ALA A 319 -28.57 -9.29 -24.50
CA ALA A 319 -29.37 -8.21 -23.93
C ALA A 319 -29.25 -6.91 -24.73
N LEU A 320 -28.03 -6.50 -25.10
CA LEU A 320 -27.78 -5.33 -25.94
C LEU A 320 -28.41 -5.48 -27.32
N THR A 321 -28.29 -6.65 -27.93
CA THR A 321 -28.90 -6.94 -29.25
C THR A 321 -30.43 -6.81 -29.19
N LYS A 322 -31.05 -7.29 -28.12
CA LYS A 322 -32.49 -7.13 -27.89
C LYS A 322 -32.87 -5.65 -27.69
N LYS A 323 -32.11 -4.90 -26.88
CA LYS A 323 -32.32 -3.46 -26.66
C LYS A 323 -32.20 -2.64 -27.96
N ALA A 324 -31.30 -3.04 -28.86
CA ALA A 324 -31.07 -2.41 -30.16
C ALA A 324 -32.11 -2.76 -31.24
N GLY A 325 -33.19 -3.48 -30.91
CA GLY A 325 -34.21 -3.89 -31.89
C GLY A 325 -33.80 -5.08 -32.76
N GLY A 326 -32.88 -5.92 -32.27
CA GLY A 326 -32.49 -7.19 -32.88
C GLY A 326 -31.17 -7.18 -33.63
N LYS A 327 -30.50 -6.02 -33.78
CA LYS A 327 -29.19 -5.92 -34.43
C LYS A 327 -28.35 -4.77 -33.87
N LEU A 328 -27.10 -5.07 -33.53
CA LEU A 328 -26.09 -4.07 -33.20
C LEU A 328 -25.34 -3.60 -34.46
N ASN A 329 -24.95 -2.33 -34.47
CA ASN A 329 -24.14 -1.74 -35.55
C ASN A 329 -22.63 -1.87 -35.30
N GLY A 330 -22.23 -2.15 -34.06
CA GLY A 330 -20.85 -2.42 -33.65
C GLY A 330 -20.78 -2.68 -32.14
N VAL A 331 -19.60 -3.09 -31.66
CA VAL A 331 -19.31 -3.24 -30.23
C VAL A 331 -17.96 -2.59 -29.90
N VAL A 332 -17.96 -1.78 -28.84
CA VAL A 332 -16.75 -1.29 -28.18
C VAL A 332 -16.49 -2.20 -26.97
N LEU A 333 -15.40 -2.97 -27.03
CA LEU A 333 -14.95 -3.84 -25.94
C LEU A 333 -13.86 -3.12 -25.14
N ASP A 334 -14.16 -2.75 -23.91
CA ASP A 334 -13.26 -2.01 -23.05
C ASP A 334 -12.50 -2.93 -22.09
N LEU A 335 -11.17 -2.95 -22.25
CA LEU A 335 -10.21 -3.68 -21.43
C LEU A 335 -9.24 -2.73 -20.69
N ARG A 336 -9.52 -1.42 -20.67
CA ARG A 336 -8.71 -0.44 -19.93
C ARG A 336 -8.73 -0.76 -18.44
N ASN A 337 -7.59 -0.64 -17.78
CA ASN A 337 -7.39 -0.95 -16.36
C ASN A 337 -7.79 -2.38 -15.94
N ASN A 338 -7.82 -3.33 -16.88
CA ASN A 338 -8.07 -4.74 -16.59
C ASN A 338 -6.75 -5.53 -16.52
N PRO A 339 -6.29 -5.92 -15.31
CA PRO A 339 -5.00 -6.61 -15.11
C PRO A 339 -5.01 -8.07 -15.59
N GLY A 340 -6.14 -8.56 -16.09
CA GLY A 340 -6.32 -9.89 -16.64
C GLY A 340 -7.13 -10.82 -15.73
N GLY A 341 -6.66 -12.06 -15.57
CA GLY A 341 -7.34 -13.12 -14.81
C GLY A 341 -7.20 -14.48 -15.50
N LEU A 342 -8.26 -15.29 -15.48
CA LEU A 342 -8.22 -16.67 -15.98
C LEU A 342 -7.97 -16.74 -17.50
N LEU A 343 -6.91 -17.45 -17.89
CA LEU A 343 -6.56 -17.73 -19.29
C LEU A 343 -7.73 -18.31 -20.09
N GLU A 344 -8.42 -19.31 -19.52
CA GLU A 344 -9.57 -19.96 -20.17
C GLU A 344 -10.72 -18.99 -20.47
N GLN A 345 -10.85 -17.90 -19.71
CA GLN A 345 -11.87 -16.89 -19.92
C GLN A 345 -11.46 -15.91 -21.01
N ALA A 346 -10.19 -15.53 -21.10
CA ALA A 346 -9.68 -14.80 -22.26
C ALA A 346 -9.87 -15.58 -23.56
N ILE A 347 -9.64 -16.89 -23.53
CA ILE A 347 -9.89 -17.77 -24.67
C ILE A 347 -11.37 -17.72 -25.07
N ARG A 348 -12.31 -17.88 -24.13
CA ARG A 348 -13.75 -17.82 -24.40
C ARG A 348 -14.20 -16.47 -24.95
N VAL A 349 -13.73 -15.37 -24.35
CA VAL A 349 -14.04 -14.01 -24.82
C VAL A 349 -13.52 -13.80 -26.25
N SER A 350 -12.32 -14.29 -26.56
CA SER A 350 -11.74 -14.18 -27.90
C SER A 350 -12.51 -15.05 -28.91
N ASP A 351 -12.86 -16.28 -28.52
CA ASP A 351 -13.61 -17.25 -29.33
C ASP A 351 -14.99 -16.69 -29.76
N LYS A 352 -15.62 -15.85 -28.92
CA LYS A 352 -16.90 -15.21 -29.23
C LYS A 352 -16.85 -14.31 -30.48
N PHE A 353 -15.69 -13.79 -30.86
CA PHE A 353 -15.52 -12.90 -32.02
C PHE A 353 -14.73 -13.53 -33.17
N LEU A 354 -14.06 -14.66 -32.94
CA LEU A 354 -13.16 -15.31 -33.90
C LEU A 354 -13.81 -16.54 -34.53
N THR A 355 -13.51 -16.80 -35.80
CA THR A 355 -14.06 -17.93 -36.55
C THR A 355 -13.11 -19.12 -36.64
N SER A 356 -11.80 -18.84 -36.60
CA SER A 356 -10.71 -19.80 -36.80
C SER A 356 -9.37 -19.16 -36.43
N GLY A 357 -8.33 -19.99 -36.28
CA GLY A 357 -6.97 -19.56 -35.94
C GLY A 357 -6.60 -19.88 -34.49
N ASP A 358 -5.31 -19.87 -34.20
CA ASP A 358 -4.82 -20.01 -32.83
C ASP A 358 -5.05 -18.68 -32.10
N ILE A 359 -5.79 -18.68 -31.00
CA ILE A 359 -6.03 -17.50 -30.14
C ILE A 359 -4.77 -17.18 -29.35
N VAL A 360 -4.18 -18.20 -28.75
CA VAL A 360 -2.98 -18.11 -27.91
C VAL A 360 -2.24 -19.43 -27.95
N THR A 361 -0.92 -19.39 -27.91
CA THR A 361 -0.07 -20.58 -27.77
C THR A 361 0.76 -20.47 -26.51
N THR A 362 0.59 -21.40 -25.57
CA THR A 362 1.43 -21.49 -24.38
C THR A 362 2.72 -22.25 -24.72
N VAL A 363 3.87 -21.69 -24.34
CA VAL A 363 5.20 -22.23 -24.60
C VAL A 363 5.98 -22.34 -23.29
N GLY A 364 6.33 -23.56 -22.91
CA GLY A 364 7.18 -23.83 -21.73
C GLY A 364 8.65 -24.04 -22.10
N TYR A 365 9.48 -24.28 -21.08
CA TYR A 365 10.93 -24.42 -21.23
C TYR A 365 11.34 -25.44 -22.31
N GLY A 366 12.35 -25.09 -23.11
CA GLY A 366 12.91 -25.94 -24.16
C GLY A 366 11.92 -26.38 -25.24
N ASN A 367 10.82 -25.64 -25.44
CA ASN A 367 9.72 -26.01 -26.34
C ASN A 367 9.05 -27.35 -25.97
N LYS A 368 9.29 -27.89 -24.76
CA LYS A 368 8.73 -29.17 -24.29
C LYS A 368 7.21 -29.10 -24.12
N LEU A 369 6.69 -27.89 -23.87
CA LEU A 369 5.28 -27.58 -23.84
C LEU A 369 5.00 -26.56 -24.95
N ARG A 370 4.19 -26.92 -25.95
CA ARG A 370 3.67 -25.99 -26.95
C ARG A 370 2.20 -26.30 -27.22
N GLU A 371 1.31 -25.56 -26.58
CA GLU A 371 -0.12 -25.82 -26.60
C GLU A 371 -0.89 -24.67 -27.25
N PRO A 372 -1.28 -24.82 -28.53
CA PRO A 372 -2.15 -23.85 -29.18
C PRO A 372 -3.61 -24.03 -28.73
N LYS A 373 -4.28 -22.93 -28.40
CA LYS A 373 -5.71 -22.86 -28.14
C LYS A 373 -6.40 -22.21 -29.33
N ARG A 374 -7.37 -22.90 -29.94
CA ARG A 374 -7.95 -22.53 -31.24
C ARG A 374 -9.37 -21.98 -31.12
N ALA A 375 -9.67 -21.01 -31.96
CA ALA A 375 -11.03 -20.51 -32.16
C ALA A 375 -11.91 -21.55 -32.88
N ARG A 376 -13.22 -21.49 -32.60
CA ARG A 376 -14.26 -22.37 -33.11
C ARG A 376 -15.33 -21.55 -33.83
N TRP A 377 -15.79 -22.06 -34.97
CA TRP A 377 -16.81 -21.38 -35.79
C TRP A 377 -18.19 -21.25 -35.10
N GLN A 378 -18.54 -22.15 -34.18
CA GLN A 378 -19.90 -22.20 -33.63
C GLN A 378 -20.14 -21.07 -32.61
N GLY A 379 -21.20 -20.28 -32.80
CA GLY A 379 -21.63 -19.25 -31.83
C GLY A 379 -20.89 -17.90 -31.92
N THR A 380 -20.00 -17.75 -32.89
CA THR A 380 -19.16 -16.55 -33.09
C THR A 380 -19.90 -15.39 -33.77
N GLU A 381 -19.66 -14.16 -33.31
CA GLU A 381 -20.14 -12.91 -33.91
C GLU A 381 -19.17 -12.45 -35.01
N SER A 382 -19.15 -13.17 -36.13
CA SER A 382 -18.16 -12.94 -37.21
C SER A 382 -18.39 -11.67 -38.05
N THR A 383 -19.58 -11.05 -37.98
CA THR A 383 -19.96 -9.92 -38.87
C THR A 383 -20.08 -8.57 -38.16
N LEU A 384 -20.01 -8.56 -36.84
CA LEU A 384 -20.17 -7.36 -36.02
C LEU A 384 -18.87 -6.53 -36.03
N PRO A 385 -18.86 -5.24 -36.39
CA PRO A 385 -17.67 -4.40 -36.23
C PRO A 385 -17.24 -4.32 -34.75
N VAL A 386 -15.95 -4.49 -34.45
CA VAL A 386 -15.43 -4.47 -33.07
C VAL A 386 -14.23 -3.54 -32.95
N ALA A 387 -14.25 -2.69 -31.92
CA ALA A 387 -13.12 -1.91 -31.46
C ALA A 387 -12.79 -2.33 -30.02
N VAL A 388 -11.50 -2.42 -29.68
CA VAL A 388 -11.04 -2.78 -28.34
C VAL A 388 -10.29 -1.59 -27.73
N LEU A 389 -10.68 -1.14 -26.55
CA LEU A 389 -9.98 -0.12 -25.79
C LEU A 389 -8.97 -0.77 -24.84
N VAL A 390 -7.72 -0.29 -24.85
CA VAL A 390 -6.63 -0.77 -23.99
C VAL A 390 -5.79 0.40 -23.44
N ASN A 391 -5.14 0.20 -22.30
CA ASN A 391 -4.19 1.16 -21.75
C ASN A 391 -3.05 0.47 -20.96
N LYS A 392 -2.21 1.25 -20.27
CA LYS A 392 -1.11 0.75 -19.42
C LYS A 392 -1.53 -0.32 -18.40
N GLY A 393 -2.78 -0.28 -17.92
CA GLY A 393 -3.35 -1.23 -16.96
C GLY A 393 -3.95 -2.49 -17.59
N SER A 394 -4.04 -2.57 -18.93
CA SER A 394 -4.43 -3.79 -19.63
C SER A 394 -3.27 -4.80 -19.59
N ALA A 395 -3.44 -5.93 -18.90
CA ALA A 395 -2.38 -6.93 -18.75
C ALA A 395 -2.87 -8.38 -18.94
N SER A 396 -1.96 -9.29 -19.25
CA SER A 396 -2.18 -10.75 -19.24
C SER A 396 -3.40 -11.18 -20.09
N ALA A 397 -4.46 -11.73 -19.49
CA ALA A 397 -5.68 -12.15 -20.18
C ALA A 397 -6.28 -11.06 -21.11
N SER A 398 -6.23 -9.79 -20.71
CA SER A 398 -6.65 -8.65 -21.55
C SER A 398 -5.80 -8.52 -22.81
N GLU A 399 -4.49 -8.75 -22.69
CA GLU A 399 -3.54 -8.68 -23.81
C GLU A 399 -3.66 -9.90 -24.73
N ILE A 400 -4.06 -11.06 -24.21
CA ILE A 400 -4.43 -12.23 -25.03
C ILE A 400 -5.63 -11.88 -25.90
N VAL A 401 -6.69 -11.31 -25.34
CA VAL A 401 -7.88 -10.91 -26.12
C VAL A 401 -7.50 -9.86 -27.16
N ALA A 402 -6.83 -8.77 -26.75
CA ALA A 402 -6.44 -7.71 -27.67
C ALA A 402 -5.51 -8.22 -28.78
N GLY A 403 -4.48 -9.01 -28.43
CA GLY A 403 -3.54 -9.60 -29.38
C GLY A 403 -4.18 -10.61 -30.33
N ALA A 404 -5.08 -11.46 -29.83
CA ALA A 404 -5.82 -12.42 -30.66
C ALA A 404 -6.71 -11.71 -31.68
N LEU A 405 -7.53 -10.76 -31.23
CA LEU A 405 -8.44 -10.01 -32.10
C LEU A 405 -7.68 -9.12 -33.09
N LYS A 406 -6.54 -8.56 -32.69
CA LYS A 406 -5.68 -7.76 -33.58
C LYS A 406 -5.03 -8.61 -34.67
N ASN A 407 -4.31 -9.67 -34.27
CA ASN A 407 -3.46 -10.45 -35.18
C ASN A 407 -4.26 -11.37 -36.10
N LEU A 408 -5.51 -11.70 -35.75
CA LEU A 408 -6.45 -12.43 -36.62
C LEU A 408 -7.36 -11.48 -37.44
N ASP A 409 -6.95 -10.22 -37.60
CA ASP A 409 -7.63 -9.19 -38.42
C ASP A 409 -9.09 -8.92 -38.01
N ARG A 410 -9.43 -9.08 -36.73
CA ARG A 410 -10.83 -9.04 -36.26
C ARG A 410 -11.28 -7.72 -35.65
N ALA A 411 -10.45 -7.08 -34.85
CA ALA A 411 -10.81 -5.83 -34.17
C ALA A 411 -9.70 -4.78 -34.28
N VAL A 412 -10.09 -3.51 -34.31
CA VAL A 412 -9.16 -2.38 -34.18
C VAL A 412 -8.84 -2.13 -32.72
N ILE A 413 -7.56 -1.97 -32.38
CA ILE A 413 -7.12 -1.69 -31.01
C ILE A 413 -6.88 -0.18 -30.86
N ILE A 414 -7.46 0.44 -29.84
CA ILE A 414 -7.45 1.89 -29.62
C ILE A 414 -7.01 2.18 -28.17
N GLY A 415 -6.22 3.24 -27.96
CA GLY A 415 -5.83 3.70 -26.62
C GLY A 415 -4.32 3.76 -26.46
N GLU A 416 -3.79 3.27 -25.34
CA GLU A 416 -2.35 3.25 -25.06
C GLU A 416 -1.76 1.84 -25.19
N ARG A 417 -0.44 1.73 -25.30
CA ARG A 417 0.24 0.42 -25.28
C ARG A 417 0.00 -0.27 -23.93
N SER A 418 -0.31 -1.56 -23.99
CA SER A 418 -0.60 -2.37 -22.81
C SER A 418 0.64 -2.72 -21.98
N PHE A 419 0.43 -3.37 -20.83
CA PHE A 419 1.45 -3.60 -19.81
C PHE A 419 2.66 -4.41 -20.31
N GLY A 420 2.41 -5.53 -21.00
CA GLY A 420 3.43 -6.42 -21.56
C GLY A 420 3.70 -7.69 -20.78
N LYS A 421 2.71 -8.24 -20.05
CA LYS A 421 2.88 -9.47 -19.28
C LYS A 421 2.56 -10.69 -20.13
N GLY A 422 3.58 -11.34 -20.66
CA GLY A 422 3.52 -12.53 -21.52
C GLY A 422 3.70 -13.86 -20.80
N SER A 423 3.64 -13.89 -19.45
CA SER A 423 3.88 -15.08 -18.63
C SER A 423 2.61 -15.75 -18.10
N VAL A 424 2.68 -17.06 -17.86
CA VAL A 424 1.59 -17.89 -17.32
C VAL A 424 2.01 -18.46 -15.97
N GLN A 425 1.20 -18.21 -14.94
CA GLN A 425 1.40 -18.75 -13.61
C GLN A 425 0.45 -19.92 -13.31
N VAL A 426 0.95 -20.91 -12.57
CA VAL A 426 0.16 -21.98 -11.96
C VAL A 426 0.21 -21.83 -10.44
N LEU A 427 -0.89 -22.19 -9.78
CA LEU A 427 -1.01 -22.22 -8.33
C LEU A 427 -0.81 -23.65 -7.81
N TYR A 428 0.04 -23.80 -6.81
CA TYR A 428 0.26 -25.03 -6.07
C TYR A 428 -0.16 -24.82 -4.61
N ASP A 429 -1.29 -25.40 -4.22
CA ASP A 429 -1.85 -25.32 -2.87
C ASP A 429 -1.02 -26.14 -1.87
N PHE A 430 -0.76 -25.56 -0.69
CA PHE A 430 -0.07 -26.24 0.40
C PHE A 430 -1.00 -26.55 1.58
N ALA A 431 -0.59 -27.49 2.44
CA ALA A 431 -1.38 -28.00 3.55
C ALA A 431 -1.70 -26.94 4.63
N ASP A 432 -0.86 -25.90 4.73
CA ASP A 432 -1.05 -24.77 5.64
C ASP A 432 -2.01 -23.69 5.09
N ASN A 433 -2.67 -23.98 3.97
CA ASN A 433 -3.53 -23.07 3.18
C ASN A 433 -2.77 -21.92 2.50
N SER A 434 -1.44 -21.92 2.47
CA SER A 434 -0.68 -21.07 1.56
C SER A 434 -0.68 -21.64 0.13
N ALA A 435 -0.21 -20.87 -0.84
CA ALA A 435 -0.03 -21.38 -2.20
C ALA A 435 1.16 -20.75 -2.91
N LEU A 436 1.92 -21.57 -3.64
CA LEU A 436 2.95 -21.09 -4.55
C LEU A 436 2.30 -20.71 -5.88
N LYS A 437 2.40 -19.44 -6.28
CA LYS A 437 2.13 -18.97 -7.63
C LYS A 437 3.45 -18.98 -8.40
N LEU A 438 3.62 -19.86 -9.38
CA LEU A 438 4.89 -20.05 -10.09
C LEU A 438 4.71 -19.86 -11.60
N THR A 439 5.62 -19.11 -12.24
CA THR A 439 5.64 -19.00 -13.70
C THR A 439 6.19 -20.28 -14.35
N ILE A 440 5.38 -20.92 -15.17
CA ILE A 440 5.73 -22.20 -15.83
C ILE A 440 5.87 -22.10 -17.35
N ALA A 441 5.33 -21.03 -17.94
CA ALA A 441 5.29 -20.86 -19.39
C ALA A 441 5.16 -19.38 -19.77
N GLN A 442 5.47 -19.08 -21.03
CA GLN A 442 5.10 -17.83 -21.68
C GLN A 442 3.97 -18.10 -22.68
N TYR A 443 3.24 -17.07 -23.11
CA TYR A 443 2.26 -17.20 -24.17
C TYR A 443 2.59 -16.33 -25.37
N LEU A 444 2.26 -16.84 -26.55
CA LEU A 444 2.41 -16.20 -27.83
C LEU A 444 1.03 -15.90 -28.41
N THR A 445 0.87 -14.68 -28.90
CA THR A 445 -0.31 -14.26 -29.68
C THR A 445 -0.26 -14.86 -31.10
N PRO A 446 -1.35 -14.80 -31.89
CA PRO A 446 -1.38 -15.40 -33.22
C PRO A 446 -0.22 -14.88 -34.08
N GLY A 447 0.41 -15.77 -34.85
CA GLY A 447 1.64 -15.48 -35.58
C GLY A 447 2.94 -15.78 -34.80
N GLY A 448 2.84 -16.28 -33.56
CA GLY A 448 4.01 -16.60 -32.74
C GLY A 448 4.67 -15.37 -32.12
N ILE A 449 3.91 -14.28 -31.98
CA ILE A 449 4.38 -12.98 -31.50
C ILE A 449 4.32 -12.98 -29.97
N SER A 450 5.47 -12.79 -29.32
CA SER A 450 5.53 -12.56 -27.88
C SER A 450 5.24 -11.10 -27.55
N ILE A 451 4.46 -10.91 -26.49
CA ILE A 451 4.16 -9.60 -25.93
C ILE A 451 4.95 -9.32 -24.66
N GLN A 452 5.76 -10.27 -24.17
CA GLN A 452 6.57 -10.11 -22.96
C GLN A 452 7.46 -8.86 -23.13
N ASN A 453 7.43 -7.94 -22.16
CA ASN A 453 8.15 -6.66 -22.13
C ASN A 453 7.67 -5.62 -23.17
N GLU A 454 6.76 -5.97 -24.09
CA GLU A 454 6.35 -5.12 -25.22
C GLU A 454 4.88 -4.72 -25.19
N GLY A 455 4.00 -5.59 -24.70
CA GLY A 455 2.55 -5.40 -24.75
C GLY A 455 1.99 -5.41 -26.16
N VAL A 456 0.67 -5.29 -26.23
CA VAL A 456 -0.09 -5.06 -27.46
C VAL A 456 -0.01 -3.57 -27.80
N THR A 457 0.60 -3.27 -28.93
CA THR A 457 0.60 -1.91 -29.49
C THR A 457 -0.80 -1.60 -30.05
N PRO A 458 -1.42 -0.45 -29.72
CA PRO A 458 -2.71 -0.08 -30.31
C PRO A 458 -2.53 0.24 -31.80
N ASP A 459 -3.57 0.01 -32.59
CA ASP A 459 -3.63 0.48 -33.98
C ASP A 459 -3.81 2.00 -34.05
N VAL A 460 -4.57 2.54 -33.10
CA VAL A 460 -4.81 3.98 -32.92
C VAL A 460 -4.29 4.35 -31.53
N ALA A 461 -3.07 4.89 -31.48
CA ALA A 461 -2.49 5.36 -30.23
C ALA A 461 -3.09 6.71 -29.86
N LEU A 462 -3.65 6.78 -28.65
CA LEU A 462 -4.24 8.00 -28.11
C LEU A 462 -3.34 8.62 -27.05
N SER A 463 -3.38 9.94 -26.95
CA SER A 463 -2.64 10.68 -25.92
C SER A 463 -3.48 11.84 -25.41
N PRO A 464 -3.90 11.83 -24.14
CA PRO A 464 -4.63 12.96 -23.57
C PRO A 464 -3.70 14.16 -23.39
N ALA A 465 -4.23 15.35 -23.70
CA ALA A 465 -3.58 16.63 -23.46
C ALA A 465 -4.31 17.39 -22.36
N TRP A 466 -3.57 17.78 -21.31
CA TRP A 466 -4.07 18.57 -20.20
C TRP A 466 -3.55 20.00 -20.34
N LEU A 467 -4.44 20.97 -20.56
CA LEU A 467 -4.12 22.38 -20.72
C LEU A 467 -5.01 23.23 -19.78
N GLN A 468 -4.78 23.09 -18.47
CA GLN A 468 -5.48 23.84 -17.43
C GLN A 468 -4.56 24.93 -16.83
N ASP A 469 -5.15 25.95 -16.20
CA ASP A 469 -4.49 27.21 -15.82
C ASP A 469 -3.26 27.05 -14.89
N LYS A 470 -3.03 25.86 -14.33
CA LYS A 470 -1.88 25.52 -13.47
C LYS A 470 -1.11 24.25 -13.89
N SER A 471 -1.53 23.56 -14.94
CA SER A 471 -0.89 22.32 -15.39
C SER A 471 -0.99 22.13 -16.90
N VAL A 472 0.18 22.10 -17.55
CA VAL A 472 0.36 21.70 -18.95
C VAL A 472 0.98 20.31 -18.98
N ARG A 473 0.29 19.35 -19.61
CA ARG A 473 0.83 18.03 -19.97
C ARG A 473 0.38 17.70 -21.38
N LEU A 474 1.26 17.91 -22.35
CA LEU A 474 1.00 17.69 -23.77
C LEU A 474 2.04 16.77 -24.42
N PHE A 475 3.26 16.72 -23.88
CA PHE A 475 4.41 16.04 -24.48
C PHE A 475 5.07 15.02 -23.56
N TYR A 476 5.14 15.33 -22.27
CA TYR A 476 5.66 14.41 -21.27
C TYR A 476 4.66 13.29 -21.08
N ARG A 477 5.07 12.11 -21.53
CA ARG A 477 4.38 10.86 -21.24
C ARG A 477 5.15 10.22 -20.10
N PRO A 478 4.61 10.19 -18.86
CA PRO A 478 5.21 9.39 -17.82
C PRO A 478 5.34 7.98 -18.39
N GLN A 479 6.53 7.40 -18.33
CA GLN A 479 6.63 5.97 -18.65
C GLN A 479 5.83 5.26 -17.58
N GLY A 480 4.65 4.75 -17.96
CA GLY A 480 3.85 3.93 -17.06
C GLY A 480 4.69 2.74 -16.58
N HIS A 481 4.38 2.25 -15.38
CA HIS A 481 4.94 1.01 -14.89
C HIS A 481 4.57 -0.11 -15.87
N ARG A 482 5.55 -0.75 -16.50
CA ARG A 482 5.38 -1.81 -17.50
C ARG A 482 6.23 -3.00 -17.16
N GLU A 483 5.93 -4.15 -17.74
CA GLU A 483 6.67 -5.40 -17.48
C GLU A 483 8.19 -5.23 -17.61
N LYS A 484 8.65 -4.54 -18.66
CA LYS A 484 10.09 -4.30 -18.92
C LYS A 484 10.80 -3.43 -17.87
N ASN A 485 10.03 -2.77 -17.01
CA ASN A 485 10.52 -1.89 -15.96
C ASN A 485 10.57 -2.61 -14.61
N LEU A 486 10.08 -3.86 -14.53
CA LEU A 486 10.16 -4.68 -13.33
C LEU A 486 11.54 -5.31 -13.22
N ASP A 487 12.08 -5.33 -12.01
CA ASP A 487 13.30 -6.08 -11.73
C ASP A 487 13.09 -7.57 -12.02
N LYS A 488 14.14 -8.21 -12.53
CA LYS A 488 14.14 -9.65 -12.90
C LYS A 488 13.03 -10.05 -13.88
N HIS A 489 12.44 -9.13 -14.65
CA HIS A 489 11.47 -9.49 -15.68
C HIS A 489 12.01 -10.57 -16.64
N LEU A 490 11.12 -11.41 -17.19
CA LEU A 490 11.52 -12.47 -18.12
C LEU A 490 11.93 -11.91 -19.48
N ASP A 491 12.80 -12.64 -20.17
CA ASP A 491 13.09 -12.41 -21.58
C ASP A 491 12.00 -12.98 -22.48
N ARG A 492 11.98 -12.53 -23.74
CA ARG A 492 10.95 -12.91 -24.71
C ARG A 492 11.19 -14.32 -25.23
N ALA A 493 10.19 -15.18 -25.16
CA ALA A 493 10.13 -16.40 -25.96
C ALA A 493 9.68 -16.08 -27.41
N GLY A 494 10.10 -16.87 -28.41
CA GLY A 494 9.57 -16.77 -29.79
C GLY A 494 10.52 -16.14 -30.81
N GLN A 495 9.97 -15.69 -31.95
CA GLN A 495 10.75 -15.08 -33.04
C GLN A 495 11.19 -13.65 -32.72
N ASP A 496 12.21 -13.15 -33.43
CA ASP A 496 12.68 -11.77 -33.35
C ASP A 496 11.51 -10.79 -33.47
N TYR A 497 11.27 -10.05 -32.39
CA TYR A 497 10.19 -9.07 -32.34
C TYR A 497 10.53 -7.88 -33.24
N VAL A 498 9.76 -7.73 -34.32
CA VAL A 498 9.75 -6.49 -35.11
C VAL A 498 8.87 -5.49 -34.37
N ALA A 499 9.46 -4.37 -33.94
CA ALA A 499 8.75 -3.33 -33.22
C ALA A 499 7.50 -2.85 -33.97
N ASP A 500 6.34 -3.24 -33.47
CA ASP A 500 5.05 -2.85 -34.03
C ASP A 500 4.78 -1.37 -33.71
N LYS A 501 4.22 -0.65 -34.69
CA LYS A 501 3.93 0.79 -34.60
C LYS A 501 2.44 1.04 -34.83
N PRO A 502 1.85 2.02 -34.14
CA PRO A 502 0.47 2.41 -34.41
C PRO A 502 0.26 2.80 -35.88
N ALA A 503 -0.90 2.45 -36.42
CA ALA A 503 -1.31 2.91 -37.75
C ALA A 503 -1.67 4.40 -37.72
N PHE A 504 -2.22 4.88 -36.60
CA PHE A 504 -2.56 6.27 -36.36
C PHE A 504 -2.15 6.68 -34.94
N GLU A 505 -1.78 7.94 -34.78
CA GLU A 505 -1.54 8.57 -33.47
C GLU A 505 -2.39 9.83 -33.36
N LEU A 506 -3.10 10.00 -32.24
CA LEU A 506 -4.00 11.13 -32.02
C LEU A 506 -3.81 11.65 -30.59
N THR A 507 -3.32 12.88 -30.49
CA THR A 507 -3.38 13.65 -29.26
C THR A 507 -4.72 14.37 -29.20
N TYR A 508 -5.44 14.29 -28.08
CA TYR A 508 -6.75 14.91 -27.92
C TYR A 508 -6.79 15.78 -26.66
N LEU A 509 -7.54 16.88 -26.69
CA LEU A 509 -7.71 17.76 -25.54
C LEU A 509 -8.70 17.14 -24.55
N MET A 510 -8.27 16.91 -23.31
CA MET A 510 -9.16 16.48 -22.23
C MET A 510 -10.23 17.55 -21.98
N GLU A 511 -11.48 17.10 -21.88
CA GLU A 511 -12.59 17.96 -21.49
C GLU A 511 -12.44 18.34 -20.01
N ARG A 512 -12.80 19.57 -19.64
CA ARG A 512 -12.71 20.03 -18.25
C ARG A 512 -13.82 19.33 -17.47
N ASP A 513 -13.49 18.33 -16.67
CA ASP A 513 -14.39 17.86 -15.63
C ASP A 513 -14.48 18.99 -14.59
N GLU A 514 -15.62 19.69 -14.56
CA GLU A 514 -15.87 20.78 -13.60
C GLU A 514 -15.82 20.28 -12.14
N ASP A 515 -15.98 18.97 -11.93
CA ASP A 515 -15.96 18.31 -10.62
C ASP A 515 -14.56 17.85 -10.17
N ALA A 516 -13.56 17.78 -11.06
CA ALA A 516 -12.21 17.25 -10.76
C ALA A 516 -11.19 18.33 -10.36
N ALA A 517 -11.61 19.59 -10.24
CA ALA A 517 -10.71 20.72 -10.02
C ALA A 517 -10.15 20.80 -8.58
N ASP A 518 -10.62 19.97 -7.64
CA ASP A 518 -10.26 20.03 -6.22
C ASP A 518 -9.53 18.78 -5.68
N GLU A 519 -9.21 17.77 -6.50
CA GLU A 519 -8.44 16.60 -6.06
C GLU A 519 -7.03 16.61 -6.66
N GLU A 520 -6.02 16.87 -5.81
CA GLU A 520 -4.64 16.53 -6.14
C GLU A 520 -4.55 15.02 -6.41
N VAL A 521 -3.81 14.67 -7.46
CA VAL A 521 -3.71 13.33 -8.02
C VAL A 521 -3.00 12.39 -7.04
N ASP A 522 -3.77 11.71 -6.19
CA ASP A 522 -3.37 10.42 -5.60
C ASP A 522 -3.87 9.30 -6.52
N GLU A 523 -2.94 8.71 -7.30
CA GLU A 523 -3.17 7.44 -7.98
C GLU A 523 -3.21 6.32 -6.93
N GLU A 524 -4.28 6.20 -6.14
CA GLU A 524 -4.74 4.99 -5.43
C GLU A 524 -5.90 5.33 -4.48
N VAL A 525 -7.14 5.42 -4.98
CA VAL A 525 -8.40 4.97 -4.32
C VAL A 525 -9.50 5.07 -5.39
N GLY A 526 -10.31 4.01 -5.54
CA GLY A 526 -11.41 3.97 -6.49
C GLY A 526 -12.45 5.06 -6.19
N GLY A 527 -12.77 5.86 -7.21
CA GLY A 527 -13.67 7.01 -7.09
C GLY A 527 -15.05 6.65 -6.52
N ASP A 528 -15.43 7.42 -5.50
CA ASP A 528 -16.75 7.44 -4.88
C ASP A 528 -17.75 8.18 -5.79
N GLY A 529 -18.54 7.43 -6.55
CA GLY A 529 -19.75 7.92 -7.21
C GLY A 529 -21.01 7.51 -6.43
N ASP A 530 -21.94 8.45 -6.26
CA ASP A 530 -23.27 8.24 -5.67
C ASP A 530 -24.04 7.10 -6.43
N PRO A 531 -24.60 6.07 -5.75
CA PRO A 531 -25.19 4.91 -6.44
C PRO A 531 -26.65 5.08 -6.87
N ASP A 532 -27.28 6.25 -6.66
CA ASP A 532 -28.74 6.37 -6.71
C ASP A 532 -29.29 6.99 -8.00
N ASP A 533 -28.80 6.52 -9.14
CA ASP A 533 -29.54 6.54 -10.40
C ASP A 533 -29.09 5.32 -11.20
N GLY A 534 -29.99 4.58 -11.84
CA GLY A 534 -29.67 3.37 -12.63
C GLY A 534 -28.69 3.66 -13.78
N ALA A 535 -27.40 3.72 -13.45
CA ALA A 535 -26.43 4.60 -14.09
C ALA A 535 -26.11 4.18 -15.53
N LYS A 536 -26.47 5.04 -16.48
CA LYS A 536 -25.90 4.98 -17.83
C LYS A 536 -24.40 5.22 -17.73
N VAL A 537 -23.61 4.45 -18.48
CA VAL A 537 -22.16 4.65 -18.54
C VAL A 537 -21.88 6.02 -19.17
N LYS A 538 -21.15 6.90 -18.47
CA LYS A 538 -20.69 8.19 -19.02
C LYS A 538 -19.76 7.90 -20.21
N GLU A 539 -20.20 8.25 -21.42
CA GLU A 539 -19.41 8.06 -22.65
C GLU A 539 -18.23 9.03 -22.67
N ASP A 540 -17.02 8.50 -22.53
CA ASP A 540 -15.77 9.28 -22.63
C ASP A 540 -15.32 9.50 -24.10
N TYR A 541 -14.24 10.26 -24.29
CA TYR A 541 -13.70 10.55 -25.63
C TYR A 541 -13.29 9.29 -26.40
N GLU A 542 -12.70 8.30 -25.72
CA GLU A 542 -12.15 7.09 -26.32
C GLU A 542 -13.27 6.14 -26.77
N MET A 543 -14.32 6.02 -25.95
CA MET A 543 -15.57 5.34 -26.28
C MET A 543 -16.25 5.98 -27.50
N ARG A 544 -16.40 7.30 -27.48
CA ARG A 544 -17.02 8.05 -28.59
C ARG A 544 -16.23 7.93 -29.88
N LEU A 545 -14.90 8.07 -29.82
CA LEU A 545 -14.02 7.90 -30.98
C LEU A 545 -14.14 6.48 -31.58
N ALA A 546 -14.14 5.45 -30.72
CA ALA A 546 -14.32 4.07 -31.14
C ALA A 546 -15.69 3.84 -31.79
N ARG A 547 -16.76 4.37 -31.19
CA ARG A 547 -18.13 4.31 -31.73
C ARG A 547 -18.23 4.96 -33.12
N GLU A 548 -17.77 6.19 -33.26
CA GLU A 548 -17.77 6.93 -34.53
C GLU A 548 -16.94 6.23 -35.61
N LEU A 549 -15.80 5.64 -35.23
CA LEU A 549 -14.97 4.85 -36.15
C LEU A 549 -15.72 3.60 -36.66
N LEU A 550 -16.38 2.86 -35.77
CA LEU A 550 -17.12 1.65 -36.16
C LEU A 550 -18.28 1.98 -37.12
N LEU A 551 -19.02 3.06 -36.83
CA LEU A 551 -20.13 3.52 -37.66
C LEU A 551 -19.66 4.03 -39.03
N SER A 552 -18.54 4.76 -39.08
CA SER A 552 -17.98 5.28 -40.34
C SER A 552 -17.36 4.20 -41.21
N ALA A 553 -16.67 3.22 -40.62
CA ALA A 553 -16.02 2.16 -41.37
C ALA A 553 -16.99 1.05 -41.83
N GLY A 554 -17.95 0.68 -40.98
CA GLY A 554 -18.97 -0.34 -41.27
C GLY A 554 -18.40 -1.68 -41.76
N ALA A 555 -17.25 -2.10 -41.23
CA ALA A 555 -16.54 -3.31 -41.66
C ALA A 555 -16.24 -4.24 -40.48
N PRO A 556 -16.35 -5.57 -40.65
CA PRO A 556 -16.07 -6.52 -39.56
C PRO A 556 -14.58 -6.84 -39.37
N SER A 557 -13.71 -6.47 -40.32
CA SER A 557 -12.27 -6.78 -40.25
C SER A 557 -11.43 -5.55 -39.92
N ARG A 558 -10.40 -5.73 -39.10
CA ARG A 558 -9.47 -4.68 -38.65
C ARG A 558 -8.85 -3.92 -39.82
N SER A 559 -8.28 -4.64 -40.78
CA SER A 559 -7.64 -4.11 -41.99
C SER A 559 -8.56 -3.16 -42.77
N LYS A 560 -9.84 -3.53 -42.94
CA LYS A 560 -10.84 -2.70 -43.63
C LYS A 560 -11.28 -1.51 -42.79
N ILE A 561 -11.40 -1.67 -41.46
CA ILE A 561 -11.69 -0.55 -40.55
C ILE A 561 -10.58 0.50 -40.66
N LEU A 562 -9.30 0.10 -40.57
CA LEU A 562 -8.16 1.01 -40.68
C LEU A 562 -8.05 1.64 -42.07
N GLN A 563 -8.32 0.89 -43.14
CA GLN A 563 -8.31 1.43 -44.50
C GLN A 563 -9.38 2.50 -44.71
N ARG A 564 -10.62 2.22 -44.27
CA ARG A 564 -11.76 3.15 -44.42
C ARG A 564 -11.70 4.32 -43.44
N GLY A 565 -11.10 4.11 -42.27
CA GLY A 565 -10.95 5.11 -41.21
C GLY A 565 -9.88 6.17 -41.47
N ARG A 566 -9.05 6.07 -42.52
CA ARG A 566 -7.98 7.06 -42.80
C ARG A 566 -8.46 8.51 -42.80
N GLY A 567 -9.49 8.81 -43.59
CA GLY A 567 -10.05 10.16 -43.65
C GLY A 567 -10.72 10.60 -42.34
N PHE A 568 -11.27 9.66 -41.57
CA PHE A 568 -11.83 9.92 -40.25
C PHE A 568 -10.73 10.37 -39.26
N PHE A 569 -9.60 9.66 -39.20
CA PHE A 569 -8.50 10.03 -38.31
C PHE A 569 -7.78 11.31 -38.74
N GLU A 570 -7.63 11.55 -40.04
CA GLU A 570 -7.09 12.83 -40.55
C GLU A 570 -7.98 14.01 -40.13
N ALA A 571 -9.31 13.86 -40.26
CA ALA A 571 -10.25 14.88 -39.82
C ALA A 571 -10.22 15.10 -38.30
N LYS A 572 -10.21 14.01 -37.50
CA LYS A 572 -10.13 14.10 -36.04
C LYS A 572 -8.82 14.70 -35.55
N ARG A 573 -7.68 14.36 -36.18
CA ARG A 573 -6.40 14.99 -35.88
C ARG A 573 -6.43 16.49 -36.15
N ALA A 574 -6.96 16.91 -37.29
CA ALA A 574 -7.08 18.33 -37.61
C ALA A 574 -8.03 19.08 -36.65
N GLU A 575 -9.12 18.43 -36.23
CA GLU A 575 -10.05 18.96 -35.23
C GLU A 575 -9.34 19.16 -33.88
N GLU A 576 -8.68 18.14 -33.33
CA GLU A 576 -7.99 18.22 -32.05
C GLU A 576 -6.78 19.16 -32.09
N GLU A 577 -6.03 19.18 -33.18
CA GLU A 577 -4.93 20.14 -33.36
C GLU A 577 -5.43 21.58 -33.31
N LYS A 578 -6.58 21.88 -33.94
CA LYS A 578 -7.21 23.19 -33.86
C LYS A 578 -7.66 23.52 -32.43
N ARG A 579 -8.26 22.57 -31.71
CA ARG A 579 -8.69 22.74 -30.31
C ARG A 579 -7.50 22.99 -29.39
N ILE A 580 -6.44 22.19 -29.51
CA ILE A 580 -5.20 22.32 -28.73
C ILE A 580 -4.52 23.67 -29.03
N SER A 581 -4.34 24.02 -30.31
CA SER A 581 -3.75 25.32 -30.69
C SER A 581 -4.57 26.51 -30.20
N ALA A 582 -5.91 26.43 -30.24
CA ALA A 582 -6.77 27.48 -29.70
C ALA A 582 -6.57 27.62 -28.17
N ARG A 583 -6.55 26.50 -27.44
CA ARG A 583 -6.33 26.51 -25.99
C ARG A 583 -4.95 27.04 -25.60
N ILE A 584 -3.90 26.69 -26.35
CA ILE A 584 -2.55 27.23 -26.14
C ILE A 584 -2.50 28.74 -26.46
N THR A 585 -3.27 29.20 -27.44
CA THR A 585 -3.41 30.63 -27.77
C THR A 585 -4.11 31.40 -26.65
N GLU A 586 -5.12 30.83 -26.01
CA GLU A 586 -5.76 31.40 -24.80
C GLU A 586 -4.76 31.56 -23.64
N LEU A 587 -3.76 30.69 -23.55
CA LEU A 587 -2.63 30.82 -22.61
C LEU A 587 -1.58 31.87 -23.07
N GLY A 588 -1.88 32.63 -24.12
CA GLY A 588 -1.01 33.68 -24.66
C GLY A 588 0.14 33.17 -25.53
N VAL A 589 0.14 31.91 -25.96
CA VAL A 589 1.22 31.29 -26.73
C VAL A 589 0.83 31.12 -28.20
N ASP A 590 1.61 31.73 -29.10
CA ASP A 590 1.52 31.47 -30.53
C ASP A 590 2.05 30.07 -30.86
N TRP A 591 1.12 29.14 -31.16
CA TRP A 591 1.42 27.72 -31.40
C TRP A 591 1.37 27.32 -32.88
N ARG A 592 1.77 28.23 -33.78
CA ARG A 592 1.76 27.95 -35.23
C ARG A 592 2.72 26.81 -35.63
N PRO A 593 2.32 25.93 -36.56
CA PRO A 593 3.19 24.87 -37.10
C PRO A 593 4.28 25.46 -38.00
N LEU A 594 5.27 24.63 -38.32
CA LEU A 594 6.32 24.96 -39.28
C LEU A 594 5.73 25.17 -40.69
N SER A 595 6.17 26.20 -41.41
CA SER A 595 5.80 26.44 -42.80
C SER A 595 6.53 25.49 -43.78
N ASP A 596 5.84 25.04 -44.81
CA ASP A 596 6.38 24.14 -45.85
C ASP A 596 7.65 24.70 -46.53
N GLY A 597 8.60 23.81 -46.84
CA GLY A 597 9.80 24.12 -47.65
C GLY A 597 11.04 24.61 -46.90
N ALA A 598 11.05 24.56 -45.58
CA ALA A 598 12.13 25.14 -44.80
C ALA A 598 13.34 24.19 -44.59
N GLU A 599 14.52 24.58 -45.06
CA GLU A 599 15.77 23.78 -44.99
C GLU A 599 16.14 23.33 -43.56
N LYS A 600 16.85 22.19 -43.45
CA LYS A 600 17.41 21.70 -42.19
C LYS A 600 18.60 22.56 -41.76
N VAL A 601 18.33 23.64 -41.05
CA VAL A 601 19.35 24.53 -40.45
C VAL A 601 19.62 24.09 -39.01
N GLY A 602 20.87 24.21 -38.55
CA GLY A 602 21.23 23.95 -37.15
C GLY A 602 20.53 24.93 -36.20
N LEU A 603 19.79 24.39 -35.24
CA LEU A 603 19.06 25.18 -34.25
C LEU A 603 19.99 25.64 -33.13
N ARG A 604 19.78 26.86 -32.65
CA ARG A 604 20.51 27.45 -31.52
C ARG A 604 19.54 28.30 -30.69
N ALA A 605 19.60 28.11 -29.39
CA ALA A 605 18.94 28.97 -28.42
C ALA A 605 19.84 29.09 -27.19
N GLU A 606 19.65 30.18 -26.46
CA GLU A 606 20.20 30.36 -25.13
C GLU A 606 19.02 30.38 -24.15
N ALA A 607 19.09 29.57 -23.11
CA ALA A 607 18.03 29.41 -22.15
C ALA A 607 18.53 29.54 -20.72
N THR A 608 17.67 30.05 -19.85
CA THR A 608 17.89 30.12 -18.42
C THR A 608 16.72 29.45 -17.70
N LEU A 609 17.02 28.82 -16.57
CA LEU A 609 16.03 28.26 -15.65
C LEU A 609 16.34 28.79 -14.25
N THR A 610 15.40 29.47 -13.63
CA THR A 610 15.56 30.06 -12.29
C THR A 610 14.35 29.78 -11.41
N LEU A 611 14.54 29.82 -10.09
CA LEU A 611 13.45 29.77 -9.12
C LEU A 611 13.15 31.20 -8.64
N GLU A 612 11.92 31.66 -8.84
CA GLU A 612 11.47 32.96 -8.35
C GLU A 612 11.11 32.84 -6.85
N GLY A 613 11.66 33.73 -6.03
CA GLY A 613 11.39 33.76 -4.59
C GLY A 613 12.18 32.75 -3.75
N ALA A 614 13.12 32.00 -4.35
CA ALA A 614 13.96 31.02 -3.66
C ALA A 614 15.45 31.46 -3.67
N PRO A 615 15.91 32.27 -2.70
CA PRO A 615 17.32 32.65 -2.62
C PRO A 615 18.21 31.40 -2.50
N ASP A 616 19.34 31.42 -3.21
CA ASP A 616 20.29 30.29 -3.29
C ASP A 616 19.65 28.95 -3.74
N ASN A 617 18.51 29.01 -4.45
CA ASN A 617 17.70 27.87 -4.89
C ASN A 617 17.25 26.96 -3.74
N VAL A 618 17.07 27.52 -2.55
CA VAL A 618 16.55 26.79 -1.38
C VAL A 618 15.03 26.94 -1.31
N VAL A 619 14.33 25.83 -1.20
CA VAL A 619 12.87 25.77 -1.08
C VAL A 619 12.48 25.00 0.18
N GLU A 620 11.42 25.43 0.85
CA GLU A 620 10.91 24.74 2.05
C GLU A 620 9.81 23.76 1.68
N ALA A 621 9.78 22.61 2.34
CA ALA A 621 8.68 21.67 2.24
C ALA A 621 7.32 22.36 2.54
N GLY A 622 6.27 21.98 1.82
CA GLY A 622 4.92 22.55 1.97
C GLY A 622 4.67 23.89 1.26
N HIS A 623 5.69 24.49 0.63
CA HIS A 623 5.55 25.78 -0.07
C HIS A 623 5.45 25.62 -1.59
N ASP A 624 4.82 26.61 -2.23
CA ASP A 624 4.79 26.74 -3.69
C ASP A 624 6.11 27.32 -4.21
N VAL A 625 6.61 26.74 -5.31
CA VAL A 625 7.83 27.13 -5.99
C VAL A 625 7.48 27.53 -7.42
N LYS A 626 7.97 28.70 -7.84
CA LYS A 626 7.80 29.21 -9.21
C LYS A 626 9.10 29.00 -9.99
N LEU A 627 9.06 28.10 -10.96
CA LEU A 627 10.14 27.91 -11.92
C LEU A 627 9.90 28.81 -13.14
N VAL A 628 10.88 29.66 -13.45
CA VAL A 628 10.84 30.57 -14.59
C VAL A 628 11.90 30.13 -15.57
N ALA A 629 11.48 29.73 -16.77
CA ALA A 629 12.37 29.47 -17.87
C ALA A 629 12.29 30.59 -18.89
N THR A 630 13.43 31.10 -19.35
CA THR A 630 13.50 32.10 -20.43
C THR A 630 14.33 31.53 -21.56
N VAL A 631 13.82 31.60 -22.79
CA VAL A 631 14.55 31.12 -23.97
C VAL A 631 14.66 32.24 -24.99
N LYS A 632 15.88 32.46 -25.49
CA LYS A 632 16.21 33.35 -26.59
C LYS A 632 16.59 32.55 -27.82
N ASN A 633 15.94 32.81 -28.96
CA ASN A 633 16.33 32.22 -30.22
C ASN A 633 17.61 32.88 -30.75
N THR A 634 18.71 32.14 -30.82
CA THR A 634 20.00 32.61 -31.35
C THR A 634 20.33 32.00 -32.71
N SER A 635 19.38 31.25 -33.29
CA SER A 635 19.49 30.75 -34.65
C SER A 635 19.13 31.83 -35.68
N GLY A 636 19.59 31.64 -36.91
CA GLY A 636 19.24 32.52 -38.03
C GLY A 636 17.84 32.29 -38.60
N VAL A 637 17.04 31.39 -37.99
CA VAL A 637 15.71 31.00 -38.45
C VAL A 637 14.70 31.02 -37.30
N PRO A 638 13.40 31.17 -37.55
CA PRO A 638 12.40 31.09 -36.49
C PRO A 638 12.31 29.69 -35.87
N LEU A 639 12.06 29.64 -34.56
CA LEU A 639 11.71 28.41 -33.84
C LEU A 639 10.20 28.29 -33.79
N TYR A 640 9.69 27.09 -34.08
CA TYR A 640 8.26 26.77 -34.11
C TYR A 640 7.95 25.76 -33.02
N ARG A 641 6.80 25.94 -32.36
CA ARG A 641 6.31 25.05 -31.28
C ARG A 641 7.39 24.72 -30.24
N LEU A 642 8.20 25.73 -29.89
CA LEU A 642 9.26 25.58 -28.92
C LEU A 642 8.66 25.26 -27.56
N ARG A 643 9.20 24.22 -26.93
CA ARG A 643 8.78 23.70 -25.63
C ARG A 643 9.97 23.27 -24.79
N GLY A 644 9.75 23.17 -23.49
CA GLY A 644 10.70 22.59 -22.55
C GLY A 644 10.02 21.56 -21.64
N VAL A 645 10.78 20.55 -21.22
CA VAL A 645 10.35 19.56 -20.22
C VAL A 645 11.43 19.45 -19.15
N LEU A 646 11.04 19.44 -17.88
CA LEU A 646 11.97 19.25 -16.79
C LEU A 646 12.34 17.78 -16.59
N GLU A 647 13.63 17.55 -16.36
CA GLU A 647 14.22 16.29 -15.92
C GLU A 647 14.75 16.48 -14.49
N SER A 648 14.27 15.64 -13.57
CA SER A 648 14.67 15.64 -12.16
C SER A 648 14.25 14.33 -11.49
N GLU A 649 14.96 13.93 -10.43
CA GLU A 649 14.55 12.85 -9.51
C GLU A 649 13.51 13.34 -8.48
N HIS A 650 13.33 14.65 -8.32
CA HIS A 650 12.32 15.19 -7.41
C HIS A 650 10.92 15.12 -8.06
N PRO A 651 9.93 14.45 -7.43
CA PRO A 651 8.59 14.28 -8.00
C PRO A 651 7.89 15.60 -8.37
N ALA A 652 8.06 16.66 -7.56
CA ALA A 652 7.46 17.97 -7.84
C ALA A 652 7.94 18.62 -9.16
N PHE A 653 9.17 18.36 -9.60
CA PHE A 653 9.77 18.97 -10.79
C PHE A 653 9.72 18.06 -12.03
N LYS A 654 9.78 16.74 -11.85
CA LYS A 654 9.85 15.76 -12.93
C LYS A 654 8.71 15.93 -13.95
N GLY A 655 9.06 16.08 -15.22
CA GLY A 655 8.09 16.10 -16.34
C GLY A 655 7.26 17.37 -16.48
N ARG A 656 7.53 18.44 -15.71
CA ARG A 656 6.83 19.72 -15.86
C ARG A 656 7.15 20.37 -17.21
N GLU A 657 6.13 20.90 -17.89
CA GLU A 657 6.25 21.44 -19.25
C GLU A 657 6.23 22.96 -19.31
N PHE A 658 7.01 23.51 -20.25
CA PHE A 658 7.10 24.93 -20.57
C PHE A 658 6.72 25.15 -22.04
N LEU A 659 5.81 26.07 -22.31
CA LEU A 659 5.35 26.39 -23.67
C LEU A 659 5.86 27.75 -24.13
N PHE A 660 6.80 27.77 -25.07
CA PHE A 660 7.33 29.02 -25.65
C PHE A 660 6.70 29.34 -27.01
N GLY A 661 6.30 28.31 -27.77
CA GLY A 661 5.63 28.49 -29.06
C GLY A 661 6.55 29.04 -30.14
N TYR A 662 6.06 30.01 -30.91
CA TYR A 662 6.79 30.66 -31.99
C TYR A 662 7.77 31.74 -31.49
N LEU A 663 9.01 31.71 -32.00
CA LEU A 663 10.06 32.68 -31.68
C LEU A 663 10.88 33.06 -32.91
N GLU A 664 10.84 34.34 -33.29
CA GLU A 664 11.70 34.92 -34.33
C GLU A 664 13.19 34.91 -33.95
N PRO A 665 14.13 34.94 -34.91
CA PRO A 665 15.54 35.15 -34.64
C PRO A 665 15.78 36.36 -33.74
N GLY A 666 16.53 36.16 -32.65
CA GLY A 666 16.85 37.19 -31.67
C GLY A 666 15.76 37.47 -30.63
N ALA A 667 14.53 36.95 -30.80
CA ALA A 667 13.45 37.12 -29.83
C ALA A 667 13.64 36.22 -28.60
N SER A 668 13.11 36.68 -27.46
CA SER A 668 13.10 35.94 -26.20
C SER A 668 11.69 35.79 -25.67
N ARG A 669 11.44 34.72 -24.91
CA ARG A 669 10.19 34.50 -24.19
C ARG A 669 10.42 33.79 -22.87
N SER A 670 9.66 34.17 -21.86
CA SER A 670 9.63 33.52 -20.55
C SER A 670 8.34 32.76 -20.35
N TRP A 671 8.41 31.68 -19.57
CA TRP A 671 7.27 30.89 -19.13
C TRP A 671 7.48 30.47 -17.68
N THR A 672 6.42 30.51 -16.88
CA THR A 672 6.46 30.21 -15.45
C THR A 672 5.59 29.00 -15.14
N VAL A 673 6.15 28.05 -14.39
CA VAL A 673 5.43 26.91 -13.82
C VAL A 673 5.45 27.02 -12.31
N THR A 674 4.30 26.85 -11.66
CA THR A 674 4.20 26.75 -10.21
C THR A 674 4.01 25.30 -9.80
N THR A 675 4.79 24.83 -8.83
CA THR A 675 4.61 23.50 -8.23
C THR A 675 4.73 23.60 -6.72
N ARG A 676 3.92 22.85 -5.99
CA ARG A 676 4.02 22.72 -4.53
C ARG A 676 5.04 21.65 -4.18
N ILE A 677 5.88 21.92 -3.18
CA ILE A 677 6.75 20.90 -2.58
C ILE A 677 5.93 20.16 -1.52
N PRO A 678 5.87 18.82 -1.54
CA PRO A 678 5.20 18.05 -0.50
C PRO A 678 5.68 18.46 0.89
N ARG A 679 4.79 18.48 1.88
CA ARG A 679 5.13 18.96 3.23
C ARG A 679 6.03 18.00 3.98
N ASP A 680 5.86 16.71 3.70
CA ASP A 680 6.65 15.59 4.20
C ASP A 680 7.99 15.41 3.46
N ALA A 681 8.32 16.29 2.51
CA ALA A 681 9.56 16.21 1.76
C ALA A 681 10.78 16.34 2.68
N ALA A 682 11.57 15.26 2.75
CA ALA A 682 12.84 15.27 3.46
C ALA A 682 13.86 16.21 2.81
N SER A 683 14.87 16.64 3.58
CA SER A 683 15.95 17.46 3.03
C SER A 683 16.70 16.68 1.94
N ARG A 684 16.80 17.29 0.75
CA ARG A 684 17.43 16.69 -0.44
C ARG A 684 17.89 17.77 -1.42
N SER A 685 18.86 17.41 -2.26
CA SER A 685 19.38 18.26 -3.32
C SER A 685 19.22 17.57 -4.66
N ASP A 686 18.49 18.22 -5.56
CA ASP A 686 18.13 17.70 -6.87
C ASP A 686 18.63 18.62 -7.97
N LEU A 687 19.18 18.04 -9.03
CA LEU A 687 19.52 18.79 -10.23
C LEU A 687 18.29 18.84 -11.15
N VAL A 688 17.75 20.04 -11.38
CA VAL A 688 16.61 20.25 -12.26
C VAL A 688 17.11 20.72 -13.61
N THR A 689 16.95 19.91 -14.65
CA THR A 689 17.41 20.20 -16.02
C THR A 689 16.24 20.53 -16.92
N LEU A 690 16.32 21.61 -17.71
CA LEU A 690 15.34 21.90 -18.75
C LEU A 690 15.80 21.33 -20.10
N ALA A 691 15.07 20.35 -20.64
CA ALA A 691 15.29 19.84 -21.98
C ALA A 691 14.41 20.58 -22.99
N LEU A 692 15.01 21.23 -23.99
CA LEU A 692 14.31 22.04 -24.98
C LEU A 692 14.14 21.31 -26.32
N THR A 693 12.93 21.40 -26.87
CA THR A 693 12.57 20.81 -28.16
C THR A 693 11.77 21.82 -28.99
N SER A 694 12.09 21.94 -30.27
CA SER A 694 11.27 22.62 -31.27
C SER A 694 10.70 21.61 -32.26
N GLU A 695 9.79 22.05 -33.13
CA GLU A 695 9.21 21.19 -34.19
C GLU A 695 10.29 20.56 -35.10
N ARG A 696 11.45 21.21 -35.25
CA ARG A 696 12.58 20.73 -36.07
C ARG A 696 13.53 19.77 -35.34
N GLY A 697 13.38 19.64 -34.01
CA GLY A 697 14.23 18.78 -33.19
C GLY A 697 14.67 19.40 -31.86
N ASN A 698 15.50 18.65 -31.15
CA ASN A 698 16.04 19.03 -29.84
C ASN A 698 17.09 20.14 -29.97
N LEU A 699 17.12 21.02 -28.98
CA LEU A 699 18.16 22.04 -28.85
C LEU A 699 19.26 21.54 -27.91
N ALA A 700 20.50 21.95 -28.18
CA ALA A 700 21.67 21.51 -27.44
C ALA A 700 21.78 22.13 -26.04
N ASP A 701 21.23 23.33 -25.86
CA ASP A 701 21.26 24.03 -24.57
C ASP A 701 20.30 23.38 -23.58
N ARG A 702 20.79 23.12 -22.37
CA ARG A 702 20.09 22.38 -21.30
C ARG A 702 20.38 23.06 -19.98
N PRO A 703 19.78 24.23 -19.68
CA PRO A 703 20.06 24.93 -18.44
C PRO A 703 19.66 24.06 -17.25
N GLN A 704 20.51 24.09 -16.22
CA GLN A 704 20.34 23.30 -15.02
C GLN A 704 20.32 24.22 -13.80
N VAL A 705 19.48 23.90 -12.83
CA VAL A 705 19.45 24.59 -11.54
C VAL A 705 19.47 23.54 -10.43
N PRO A 706 20.45 23.57 -9.52
CA PRO A 706 20.40 22.73 -8.33
C PRO A 706 19.35 23.31 -7.39
N VAL A 707 18.44 22.48 -6.91
CA VAL A 707 17.38 22.87 -5.96
C VAL A 707 17.59 22.12 -4.66
N MET A 708 17.67 22.86 -3.57
CA MET A 708 17.77 22.31 -2.22
C MET A 708 16.41 22.39 -1.56
N THR A 709 15.76 21.25 -1.39
CA THR A 709 14.56 21.15 -0.55
C THR A 709 14.99 21.04 0.90
N ARG A 710 14.47 21.90 1.77
CA ARG A 710 14.71 21.90 3.21
C ARG A 710 13.51 21.30 3.93
N TYR A 711 13.79 20.28 4.73
CA TYR A 711 12.86 19.71 5.69
C TYR A 711 12.33 20.77 6.66
N VAL A 712 11.02 20.80 6.86
CA VAL A 712 10.36 21.58 7.90
C VAL A 712 10.14 20.67 9.11
N PRO A 713 10.47 21.12 10.34
CA PRO A 713 10.25 20.30 11.54
C PRO A 713 8.79 19.86 11.68
N HIS A 714 8.57 18.57 11.95
CA HIS A 714 7.27 17.95 12.16
C HIS A 714 6.91 17.83 13.66
N PRO A 715 5.62 17.66 13.99
CA PRO A 715 5.19 17.32 15.34
C PRO A 715 5.68 15.91 15.73
N GLN A 716 5.73 15.64 17.03
CA GLN A 716 5.99 14.31 17.56
C GLN A 716 5.03 14.06 18.71
N PHE A 717 4.13 13.10 18.56
CA PHE A 717 3.09 12.89 19.55
C PHE A 717 3.59 12.06 20.72
N ALA A 718 3.27 12.50 21.93
CA ALA A 718 3.33 11.74 23.16
C ALA A 718 1.95 11.81 23.80
N TYR A 719 1.57 10.84 24.62
CA TYR A 719 0.25 10.88 25.22
C TYR A 719 0.20 10.32 26.63
N ASN A 720 -0.87 10.72 27.33
CA ASN A 720 -1.38 10.10 28.54
C ASN A 720 -2.90 10.00 28.42
N PHE A 721 -3.56 9.32 29.34
CA PHE A 721 -5.02 9.24 29.35
C PHE A 721 -5.59 9.26 30.77
N LEU A 722 -6.87 9.61 30.87
CA LEU A 722 -7.65 9.52 32.08
C LEU A 722 -9.10 9.12 31.74
N PHE A 723 -9.83 8.66 32.75
CA PHE A 723 -11.24 8.30 32.64
C PHE A 723 -12.08 9.38 33.34
N ASP A 724 -13.13 9.86 32.66
CA ASP A 724 -14.18 10.66 33.27
C ASP A 724 -15.49 9.86 33.23
N ASP A 725 -15.89 9.41 34.40
CA ASP A 725 -16.98 8.48 34.64
C ASP A 725 -18.12 9.13 35.46
N ALA A 726 -18.03 10.43 35.77
CA ALA A 726 -18.97 11.14 36.63
C ALA A 726 -20.45 11.07 36.19
N GLU A 727 -20.71 10.99 34.87
CA GLU A 727 -22.07 10.90 34.33
C GLU A 727 -22.58 9.47 34.12
N ARG A 728 -21.67 8.50 33.94
CA ARG A 728 -21.99 7.16 33.40
C ARG A 728 -21.42 6.03 34.27
N GLY A 729 -21.01 6.40 35.48
CA GLY A 729 -20.18 5.65 36.37
C GLY A 729 -20.36 6.01 37.84
N ASP A 730 -19.31 5.87 38.63
CA ASP A 730 -19.34 6.18 40.06
C ASP A 730 -18.64 7.51 40.44
N GLY A 731 -17.83 8.04 39.52
CA GLY A 731 -17.14 9.33 39.57
C GLY A 731 -15.76 9.27 40.22
N ASP A 732 -15.15 8.10 40.37
CA ASP A 732 -13.86 7.93 41.05
C ASP A 732 -12.62 8.06 40.14
N GLY A 733 -12.84 8.19 38.82
CA GLY A 733 -11.79 8.29 37.80
C GLY A 733 -11.06 6.98 37.51
N ARG A 734 -11.62 5.83 37.93
CA ARG A 734 -11.11 4.48 37.63
C ARG A 734 -11.96 3.85 36.53
N LEU A 735 -11.50 2.72 36.02
CA LEU A 735 -12.21 1.97 34.99
C LEU A 735 -12.81 0.72 35.62
N GLU A 736 -14.13 0.61 35.69
CA GLU A 736 -14.79 -0.55 36.30
C GLU A 736 -15.58 -1.42 35.30
N VAL A 737 -15.76 -2.69 35.66
CA VAL A 737 -16.57 -3.61 34.87
C VAL A 737 -18.07 -3.26 34.94
N GLY A 738 -18.67 -2.95 33.79
CA GLY A 738 -20.09 -2.64 33.65
C GLY A 738 -20.41 -1.14 33.49
N GLU A 739 -19.39 -0.29 33.61
CA GLU A 739 -19.47 1.16 33.53
C GLU A 739 -19.19 1.69 32.12
N GLY A 740 -19.76 2.86 31.80
CA GLY A 740 -19.38 3.65 30.64
C GLY A 740 -18.50 4.83 31.04
N VAL A 741 -17.44 5.11 30.29
CA VAL A 741 -16.48 6.17 30.59
C VAL A 741 -16.26 7.08 29.38
N GLU A 742 -16.04 8.38 29.63
CA GLU A 742 -15.33 9.22 28.67
C GLU A 742 -13.83 8.94 28.79
N PHE A 743 -13.22 8.49 27.69
CA PHE A 743 -11.79 8.22 27.60
C PHE A 743 -11.09 9.47 27.07
N LEU A 744 -10.43 10.20 27.97
CA LEU A 744 -9.78 11.46 27.67
C LEU A 744 -8.30 11.19 27.37
N VAL A 745 -7.91 11.28 26.10
CA VAL A 745 -6.52 11.13 25.66
C VAL A 745 -5.87 12.51 25.61
N LEU A 746 -4.87 12.72 26.45
CA LEU A 746 -4.07 13.93 26.52
C LEU A 746 -2.91 13.81 25.54
N VAL A 747 -3.05 14.45 24.37
CA VAL A 747 -2.03 14.45 23.32
C VAL A 747 -1.09 15.63 23.54
N THR A 748 0.18 15.33 23.79
CA THR A 748 1.26 16.30 23.86
C THR A 748 2.04 16.28 22.55
N ASN A 749 2.17 17.44 21.90
CA ASN A 749 3.14 17.58 20.82
C ASN A 749 4.53 17.83 21.44
N ALA A 750 5.32 16.77 21.58
CA ALA A 750 6.69 16.81 22.10
C ALA A 750 7.72 17.15 21.00
N GLY A 751 7.29 17.29 19.75
CA GLY A 751 8.13 17.59 18.61
C GLY A 751 8.38 19.09 18.43
N PRO A 752 9.36 19.43 17.56
CA PRO A 752 9.71 20.82 17.25
C PRO A 752 8.75 21.50 16.27
N GLY A 753 7.93 20.75 15.52
CA GLY A 753 6.95 21.29 14.57
C GLY A 753 5.54 21.39 15.15
N ASP A 754 4.73 22.31 14.63
CA ASP A 754 3.31 22.41 14.99
C ASP A 754 2.50 21.32 14.28
N ALA A 755 1.49 20.78 14.96
CA ALA A 755 0.48 19.92 14.36
C ALA A 755 -0.75 20.74 13.96
N GLU A 756 -1.42 20.39 12.87
CA GLU A 756 -2.49 21.21 12.30
C GLU A 756 -3.89 20.63 12.50
N ASP A 757 -4.07 19.35 12.23
CA ASP A 757 -5.37 18.69 12.35
C ASP A 757 -5.21 17.30 12.97
N VAL A 758 -4.95 17.30 14.28
CA VAL A 758 -4.77 16.07 15.04
C VAL A 758 -6.13 15.40 15.26
N SER A 759 -6.19 14.13 14.95
CA SER A 759 -7.32 13.24 15.17
C SER A 759 -6.88 12.00 15.95
N LEU A 760 -7.85 11.41 16.65
CA LEU A 760 -7.69 10.18 17.41
C LEU A 760 -8.57 9.10 16.82
N ARG A 761 -8.07 7.88 16.80
CA ARG A 761 -8.82 6.66 16.55
C ARG A 761 -8.52 5.67 17.65
N LEU A 762 -9.55 5.05 18.20
CA LEU A 762 -9.46 3.95 19.15
C LEU A 762 -10.22 2.77 18.57
N LYS A 763 -9.59 1.60 18.54
CA LYS A 763 -10.23 0.33 18.19
C LYS A 763 -9.91 -0.74 19.24
N SER A 764 -10.72 -1.79 19.28
CA SER A 764 -10.41 -2.98 20.08
C SER A 764 -9.29 -3.75 19.39
N ALA A 765 -8.23 -4.12 20.10
CA ALA A 765 -7.18 -4.98 19.55
C ALA A 765 -7.58 -6.47 19.59
N ALA A 766 -8.60 -6.83 20.40
CA ALA A 766 -9.23 -8.14 20.38
C ALA A 766 -10.48 -8.16 19.48
N GLU A 767 -10.68 -9.26 18.73
CA GLU A 767 -11.80 -9.46 17.79
C GLU A 767 -13.19 -9.38 18.45
N GLU A 768 -13.27 -9.68 19.74
CA GLU A 768 -14.45 -9.49 20.57
C GLU A 768 -13.98 -8.68 21.79
N ASP A 769 -14.85 -7.87 22.42
CA ASP A 769 -14.68 -7.35 23.81
C ASP A 769 -14.56 -5.84 24.08
N LEU A 770 -15.01 -4.92 23.23
CA LEU A 770 -15.29 -3.55 23.71
C LEU A 770 -16.45 -2.89 22.98
N PHE A 771 -17.39 -2.30 23.73
CA PHE A 771 -18.42 -1.45 23.12
C PHE A 771 -17.94 -0.01 23.02
N LEU A 772 -17.29 0.31 21.90
CA LEU A 772 -16.93 1.66 21.52
C LEU A 772 -18.18 2.46 21.16
N GLU A 773 -18.52 3.46 21.98
CA GLU A 773 -19.60 4.42 21.71
C GLU A 773 -19.10 5.56 20.81
N ARG A 774 -17.84 5.97 20.99
CA ARG A 774 -17.12 6.96 20.17
C ARG A 774 -15.64 6.58 20.09
N GLY A 775 -15.25 5.98 18.97
CA GLY A 775 -13.87 5.55 18.70
C GLY A 775 -13.08 6.53 17.84
N ARG A 776 -13.62 7.70 17.48
CA ARG A 776 -12.87 8.77 16.80
C ARG A 776 -13.12 10.10 17.47
N ALA A 777 -12.10 10.96 17.53
CA ALA A 777 -12.23 12.31 18.06
C ALA A 777 -11.27 13.27 17.32
N THR A 778 -11.74 14.48 17.03
CA THR A 778 -10.87 15.55 16.52
C THR A 778 -10.32 16.36 17.69
N VAL A 779 -9.00 16.53 17.73
CA VAL A 779 -8.28 17.38 18.69
C VAL A 779 -7.94 18.74 18.04
N GLY A 780 -7.68 18.75 16.73
CA GLY A 780 -7.31 19.93 15.95
C GLY A 780 -5.83 20.31 16.13
N ALA A 781 -5.47 21.55 15.82
CA ALA A 781 -4.08 22.01 15.85
C ALA A 781 -3.46 21.92 17.26
N ILE A 782 -2.23 21.44 17.37
CA ILE A 782 -1.47 21.37 18.63
C ILE A 782 -0.08 21.96 18.40
N LYS A 783 0.21 23.10 19.04
CA LYS A 783 1.53 23.74 18.91
C LYS A 783 2.63 22.92 19.57
N ALA A 784 3.87 23.14 19.14
CA ALA A 784 5.03 22.53 19.79
C ALA A 784 5.04 22.78 21.32
N GLY A 785 5.11 21.70 22.09
CA GLY A 785 5.05 21.69 23.56
C GLY A 785 3.65 21.86 24.18
N GLU A 786 2.60 22.04 23.37
CA GLU A 786 1.21 22.12 23.82
C GLU A 786 0.65 20.72 24.10
N THR A 787 -0.33 20.64 25.00
CA THR A 787 -1.11 19.42 25.26
C THR A 787 -2.59 19.73 25.12
N LYS A 788 -3.32 18.89 24.39
CA LYS A 788 -4.78 18.98 24.23
C LYS A 788 -5.44 17.64 24.47
N ALA A 789 -6.69 17.66 24.90
CA ALA A 789 -7.46 16.45 25.19
C ALA A 789 -8.41 16.11 24.03
N GLY A 790 -8.35 14.86 23.56
CA GLY A 790 -9.37 14.28 22.71
C GLY A 790 -10.33 13.40 23.51
N LYS A 791 -11.63 13.47 23.20
CA LYS A 791 -12.68 12.78 23.96
C LYS A 791 -13.23 11.58 23.19
N LEU A 792 -12.81 10.40 23.59
CA LEU A 792 -13.35 9.12 23.12
C LEU A 792 -14.35 8.57 24.15
N ARG A 793 -15.09 7.52 23.80
CA ARG A 793 -16.09 6.95 24.71
C ARG A 793 -16.28 5.47 24.49
N PHE A 794 -16.32 4.71 25.57
CA PHE A 794 -16.62 3.28 25.53
C PHE A 794 -17.29 2.80 26.82
N ARG A 795 -17.81 1.57 26.77
CA ARG A 795 -18.34 0.85 27.94
C ARG A 795 -17.62 -0.48 28.09
N VAL A 796 -17.28 -0.81 29.33
CA VAL A 796 -16.75 -2.13 29.71
C VAL A 796 -17.92 -3.09 29.97
N PRO A 797 -18.14 -4.14 29.17
CA PRO A 797 -19.23 -5.09 29.39
C PRO A 797 -19.07 -5.93 30.66
N LYS A 798 -20.19 -6.23 31.35
CA LYS A 798 -20.20 -7.13 32.52
C LYS A 798 -19.70 -8.56 32.23
N ALA A 799 -19.71 -8.99 30.97
CA ALA A 799 -19.21 -10.30 30.58
C ALA A 799 -17.68 -10.45 30.75
N GLN A 800 -16.96 -9.35 30.97
CA GLN A 800 -15.49 -9.32 31.04
C GLN A 800 -14.93 -9.39 32.45
N SER A 801 -15.76 -9.64 33.47
CA SER A 801 -15.33 -9.78 34.87
C SER A 801 -14.25 -10.86 35.13
N GLY A 802 -13.90 -11.68 34.13
CA GLY A 802 -12.86 -12.71 34.21
C GLY A 802 -11.56 -12.42 33.42
N ARG A 803 -11.43 -11.30 32.69
CA ARG A 803 -10.18 -10.93 32.00
C ARG A 803 -9.28 -10.07 32.88
N ALA A 804 -7.97 -10.27 32.74
CA ALA A 804 -6.97 -9.47 33.43
C ALA A 804 -6.71 -8.11 32.77
N THR A 805 -6.88 -7.99 31.44
CA THR A 805 -6.62 -6.77 30.66
C THR A 805 -7.56 -6.63 29.46
N LEU A 806 -7.75 -5.39 29.00
CA LEU A 806 -8.47 -4.98 27.79
C LEU A 806 -7.46 -4.36 26.82
N PRO A 807 -7.08 -5.07 25.74
CA PRO A 807 -6.15 -4.55 24.75
C PRO A 807 -6.88 -3.64 23.76
N LEU A 808 -6.40 -2.41 23.60
CA LEU A 808 -6.95 -1.37 22.74
C LEU A 808 -5.86 -0.78 21.87
N GLU A 809 -6.16 -0.51 20.61
CA GLU A 809 -5.21 0.18 19.73
C GLU A 809 -5.63 1.64 19.59
N LEU A 810 -4.73 2.55 19.98
CA LEU A 810 -4.88 3.99 19.88
C LEU A 810 -3.99 4.51 18.74
N THR A 811 -4.61 5.16 17.77
CA THR A 811 -3.93 5.93 16.72
C THR A 811 -4.13 7.43 16.98
N ILE A 812 -3.04 8.19 16.91
CA ILE A 812 -3.01 9.66 16.86
C ILE A 812 -2.48 10.01 15.48
N TYR A 813 -3.19 10.83 14.71
CA TYR A 813 -2.81 11.18 13.34
C TYR A 813 -3.05 12.65 13.05
N ASP A 814 -2.06 13.33 12.45
CA ASP A 814 -2.20 14.68 11.89
C ASP A 814 -2.28 14.61 10.38
N SER A 815 -3.45 14.88 9.81
CA SER A 815 -3.65 14.90 8.35
C SER A 815 -2.91 16.07 7.67
N GLY A 816 -2.52 17.10 8.42
CA GLY A 816 -1.78 18.24 7.86
C GLY A 816 -0.31 17.95 7.59
N THR A 817 0.32 17.06 8.35
CA THR A 817 1.76 16.71 8.23
C THR A 817 2.00 15.25 7.85
N GLY A 818 0.97 14.39 7.95
CA GLY A 818 1.11 12.94 7.76
C GLY A 818 1.72 12.21 8.97
N GLU A 819 2.03 12.92 10.06
CA GLU A 819 2.61 12.31 11.26
C GLU A 819 1.57 11.51 12.05
N TRP A 820 2.00 10.38 12.58
CA TRP A 820 1.14 9.51 13.38
C TRP A 820 1.89 8.83 14.51
N LEU A 821 1.12 8.35 15.48
CA LEU A 821 1.54 7.44 16.53
C LEU A 821 0.48 6.36 16.66
N GLU A 822 0.89 5.11 16.70
CA GLU A 822 0.00 3.99 17.05
C GLU A 822 0.58 3.23 18.24
N ASP A 823 -0.31 2.77 19.11
CA ASP A 823 0.07 2.09 20.34
C ASP A 823 -1.00 1.10 20.77
N GLU A 824 -0.57 -0.07 21.26
CA GLU A 824 -1.45 -1.07 21.84
C GLU A 824 -1.47 -0.95 23.38
N ILE A 825 -2.54 -0.35 23.89
CA ILE A 825 -2.76 -0.06 25.30
C ILE A 825 -3.49 -1.22 25.96
N HIS A 826 -2.95 -1.69 27.08
CA HIS A 826 -3.59 -2.72 27.91
C HIS A 826 -4.19 -2.08 29.17
N LEU A 827 -5.51 -1.97 29.23
CA LEU A 827 -6.22 -1.41 30.39
C LEU A 827 -6.67 -2.52 31.34
N THR A 828 -6.64 -2.29 32.65
CA THR A 828 -7.07 -3.27 33.66
C THR A 828 -8.30 -2.74 34.40
N PRO A 829 -9.51 -3.25 34.10
CA PRO A 829 -10.71 -2.84 34.82
C PRO A 829 -10.73 -3.37 36.25
N ASP A 830 -11.17 -2.55 37.19
CA ASP A 830 -11.41 -2.95 38.57
C ASP A 830 -12.67 -3.83 38.68
N THR A 831 -12.64 -4.79 39.62
CA THR A 831 -13.70 -5.82 39.80
C THR A 831 -14.49 -5.67 41.09
N GLY A 832 -14.20 -4.64 41.89
CA GLY A 832 -14.86 -4.34 43.16
C GLY A 832 -16.01 -3.34 43.03
N THR A 833 -16.72 -3.09 44.13
CA THR A 833 -17.57 -1.90 44.27
C THR A 833 -16.76 -0.82 44.98
N VAL A 834 -16.43 0.27 44.30
CA VAL A 834 -15.72 1.40 44.91
C VAL A 834 -16.73 2.38 45.55
N ASP A 835 -16.27 3.09 46.59
CA ASP A 835 -17.07 4.06 47.32
C ASP A 835 -17.31 5.31 46.46
N LYS A 836 -18.56 5.76 46.37
CA LYS A 836 -18.88 6.99 45.61
C LYS A 836 -18.20 8.23 46.22
N PRO A 837 -17.65 9.14 45.40
CA PRO A 837 -17.07 10.38 45.88
C PRO A 837 -18.08 11.24 46.63
N ARG A 838 -17.62 11.88 47.70
CA ARG A 838 -18.40 12.87 48.42
C ARG A 838 -18.25 14.24 47.76
N ALA A 839 -19.36 14.79 47.27
CA ALA A 839 -19.40 16.14 46.74
C ALA A 839 -18.96 17.20 47.78
N LEU A 840 -18.04 18.07 47.38
CA LEU A 840 -17.62 19.24 48.14
C LEU A 840 -18.50 20.44 47.77
N LYS A 841 -18.78 21.32 48.73
CA LYS A 841 -19.43 22.61 48.43
C LYS A 841 -18.43 23.44 47.60
N ARG A 842 -18.82 23.83 46.37
CA ARG A 842 -18.02 24.64 45.42
C ARG A 842 -17.07 25.59 46.15
N GLY A 843 -15.79 25.22 46.20
CA GLY A 843 -14.75 25.90 46.95
C GLY A 843 -13.41 25.70 46.25
N GLY A 844 -12.48 26.63 46.47
CA GLY A 844 -11.11 26.47 45.98
C GLY A 844 -10.28 25.67 46.97
N VAL A 845 -9.38 24.83 46.48
CA VAL A 845 -8.23 24.33 47.26
C VAL A 845 -6.97 25.09 46.85
N VAL A 846 -6.03 25.25 47.78
CA VAL A 846 -4.67 25.73 47.52
C VAL A 846 -3.67 24.65 47.89
N LEU A 847 -2.68 24.40 47.04
CA LEU A 847 -1.66 23.41 47.32
C LEU A 847 -0.63 23.91 48.34
N LYS A 848 -0.40 23.11 49.38
CA LYS A 848 0.57 23.37 50.47
C LYS A 848 1.98 22.90 50.12
N SER A 849 2.10 21.95 49.20
CA SER A 849 3.33 21.40 48.63
C SER A 849 3.16 21.22 47.12
N ASP A 850 4.23 20.88 46.41
CA ASP A 850 4.09 20.34 45.06
C ASP A 850 3.27 19.05 45.15
N ALA A 851 2.34 18.87 44.22
CA ALA A 851 1.42 17.74 44.22
C ALA A 851 1.41 17.04 42.87
N VAL A 852 1.34 15.71 42.91
CA VAL A 852 1.14 14.86 41.73
C VAL A 852 -0.35 14.89 41.39
N LEU A 853 -0.64 15.13 40.12
CA LEU A 853 -1.98 15.01 39.55
C LEU A 853 -2.17 13.56 39.11
N ARG A 854 -3.28 12.96 39.50
CA ARG A 854 -3.60 11.57 39.21
C ARG A 854 -4.89 11.43 38.41
N SER A 855 -5.00 10.34 37.67
CA SER A 855 -6.18 9.97 36.87
C SER A 855 -7.38 9.56 37.73
N GLY A 856 -7.18 8.97 38.91
CA GLY A 856 -8.26 8.54 39.80
C GLY A 856 -7.95 8.69 41.29
N ALA A 857 -8.91 8.35 42.14
CA ALA A 857 -8.80 8.44 43.59
C ALA A 857 -8.01 7.26 44.21
N GLY A 858 -6.68 7.30 44.11
CA GLY A 858 -5.79 6.31 44.71
C GLY A 858 -4.32 6.52 44.37
N ASP A 859 -3.40 6.03 45.21
CA ASP A 859 -1.96 6.17 44.98
C ASP A 859 -1.43 5.26 43.86
N GLU A 860 -2.18 4.22 43.53
CA GLU A 860 -1.95 3.26 42.45
C GLU A 860 -2.35 3.79 41.07
N THR A 861 -3.15 4.87 41.01
CA THR A 861 -3.66 5.41 39.75
C THR A 861 -2.61 6.21 38.98
N THR A 862 -2.72 6.23 37.66
CA THR A 862 -1.73 6.84 36.75
C THR A 862 -1.51 8.32 37.08
N ALA A 863 -0.24 8.70 37.25
CA ALA A 863 0.16 10.10 37.36
C ALA A 863 0.04 10.78 35.99
N VAL A 864 -0.75 11.86 35.92
CA VAL A 864 -1.00 12.61 34.68
C VAL A 864 -0.13 13.86 34.56
N GLY A 865 0.41 14.35 35.69
CA GLY A 865 1.28 15.51 35.71
C GLY A 865 1.61 15.98 37.12
N GLN A 866 2.17 17.18 37.21
CA GLN A 866 2.48 17.82 38.49
C GLN A 866 2.04 19.28 38.50
N VAL A 867 1.75 19.76 39.70
CA VAL A 867 1.32 21.12 39.94
C VAL A 867 2.06 21.69 41.16
N ALA A 868 2.55 22.92 41.00
CA ALA A 868 3.41 23.55 41.99
C ALA A 868 2.64 24.02 43.23
N LYS A 869 3.33 24.06 44.36
CA LYS A 869 2.88 24.66 45.61
C LYS A 869 2.31 26.06 45.40
N GLY A 870 1.22 26.36 46.09
CA GLY A 870 0.53 27.67 46.03
C GLY A 870 -0.48 27.80 44.89
N THR A 871 -0.55 26.81 43.99
CA THR A 871 -1.60 26.77 42.96
C THR A 871 -2.96 26.62 43.60
N ARG A 872 -3.93 27.42 43.14
CA ARG A 872 -5.33 27.32 43.55
C ARG A 872 -6.09 26.56 42.47
N LEU A 873 -6.94 25.62 42.86
CA LEU A 873 -7.71 24.76 41.97
C LEU A 873 -9.18 24.74 42.44
N GLU A 874 -10.11 24.50 41.52
CA GLU A 874 -11.50 24.21 41.88
C GLU A 874 -11.59 22.77 42.39
N ALA A 875 -12.15 22.57 43.58
CA ALA A 875 -12.37 21.24 44.16
C ALA A 875 -13.82 20.81 43.96
N ILE A 876 -14.02 19.58 43.47
CA ILE A 876 -15.34 19.02 43.13
C ILE A 876 -15.76 17.99 44.17
N ASN A 877 -14.96 16.94 44.32
CA ASN A 877 -15.29 15.76 45.11
C ASN A 877 -14.13 15.36 46.03
N GLN A 878 -14.42 14.48 47.00
CA GLN A 878 -13.42 13.89 47.88
C GLN A 878 -13.68 12.40 48.05
N LEU A 879 -12.63 11.58 47.92
CA LEU A 879 -12.70 10.13 48.04
C LEU A 879 -11.33 9.57 48.49
N ASN A 880 -11.31 8.60 49.41
CA ASN A 880 -10.10 7.86 49.84
C ASN A 880 -8.87 8.73 50.21
N GLY A 881 -9.08 9.91 50.79
CA GLY A 881 -7.97 10.83 51.12
C GLY A 881 -7.45 11.64 49.93
N PHE A 882 -8.13 11.62 48.79
CA PHE A 882 -7.88 12.43 47.61
C PHE A 882 -9.01 13.44 47.39
N VAL A 883 -8.68 14.55 46.74
CA VAL A 883 -9.60 15.61 46.32
C VAL A 883 -9.57 15.68 44.80
N GLU A 884 -10.72 15.57 44.18
CA GLU A 884 -10.88 15.80 42.74
C GLU A 884 -10.87 17.30 42.47
N VAL A 885 -10.06 17.71 41.52
CA VAL A 885 -9.85 19.10 41.12
C VAL A 885 -9.90 19.26 39.61
N LYS A 886 -10.31 20.45 39.15
CA LYS A 886 -10.29 20.79 37.72
C LYS A 886 -9.00 21.46 37.32
N ILE A 887 -8.46 21.03 36.17
CA ILE A 887 -7.31 21.68 35.52
C ILE A 887 -7.59 21.96 34.05
N GLY A 888 -6.90 22.96 33.48
CA GLY A 888 -6.97 23.27 32.05
C GLY A 888 -8.40 23.43 31.54
N ASP A 889 -8.77 22.68 30.49
CA ASP A 889 -10.10 22.62 29.87
C ASP A 889 -11.11 21.77 30.69
N ASP A 890 -11.23 22.05 31.98
CA ASP A 890 -12.12 21.33 32.92
C ASP A 890 -11.81 19.82 33.07
N LEU A 891 -10.56 19.40 32.88
CA LEU A 891 -10.16 18.00 33.05
C LEU A 891 -10.26 17.59 34.52
N PRO A 892 -10.94 16.47 34.85
CA PRO A 892 -11.00 15.94 36.21
C PRO A 892 -9.70 15.21 36.54
N VAL A 893 -9.04 15.63 37.62
CA VAL A 893 -7.83 14.98 38.14
C VAL A 893 -7.84 14.96 39.66
N TRP A 894 -7.06 14.07 40.27
CA TRP A 894 -7.05 13.87 41.71
C TRP A 894 -5.71 14.29 42.33
N VAL A 895 -5.78 14.90 43.51
CA VAL A 895 -4.61 15.27 44.34
C VAL A 895 -4.80 14.77 45.77
N GLN A 896 -3.71 14.43 46.47
CA GLN A 896 -3.79 14.03 47.87
C GLN A 896 -4.36 15.17 48.74
N ALA A 897 -5.32 14.86 49.61
CA ALA A 897 -6.05 15.85 50.38
C ALA A 897 -5.15 16.60 51.39
N ASP A 898 -4.13 15.93 51.95
CA ASP A 898 -3.17 16.53 52.88
C ASP A 898 -2.24 17.56 52.22
N ALA A 899 -1.97 17.41 50.92
CA ALA A 899 -1.30 18.39 50.08
C ALA A 899 -2.16 19.63 49.80
N THR A 900 -3.45 19.62 50.16
CA THR A 900 -4.39 20.74 49.94
C THR A 900 -4.73 21.54 51.21
N GLY A 901 -5.07 22.80 51.04
CA GLY A 901 -5.66 23.69 52.05
C GLY A 901 -6.88 24.45 51.50
N SER A 902 -7.72 25.00 52.38
CA SER A 902 -8.92 25.74 51.97
C SER A 902 -8.58 27.08 51.32
N ALA A 903 -9.24 27.44 50.22
CA ALA A 903 -9.13 28.73 49.56
C ALA A 903 -10.51 29.35 49.25
N SER A 904 -10.62 30.67 49.39
CA SER A 904 -11.89 31.40 49.24
C SER A 904 -12.31 31.68 47.80
N LYS A 905 -11.40 31.54 46.82
CA LYS A 905 -11.70 31.71 45.39
C LYS A 905 -10.95 30.66 44.56
N PRO A 906 -11.65 29.82 43.78
CA PRO A 906 -11.02 28.92 42.81
C PRO A 906 -10.37 29.73 41.67
N LYS A 907 -9.37 29.14 41.03
CA LYS A 907 -8.73 29.68 39.82
C LYS A 907 -8.37 28.48 38.94
N THR A 908 -8.68 28.53 37.65
CA THR A 908 -8.17 27.51 36.71
C THR A 908 -6.68 27.77 36.47
N PRO A 909 -5.80 26.79 36.69
CA PRO A 909 -4.37 26.98 36.46
C PRO A 909 -4.09 27.14 34.96
N GLY A 910 -3.24 28.11 34.60
CA GLY A 910 -2.97 28.43 33.19
C GLY A 910 -1.96 27.49 32.49
N LYS A 911 -1.05 26.84 33.21
CA LYS A 911 -0.11 25.84 32.67
C LYS A 911 0.09 24.71 33.68
N VAL A 912 -0.30 23.50 33.28
CA VAL A 912 0.00 22.25 34.01
C VAL A 912 1.11 21.53 33.25
N ALA A 913 2.12 21.07 33.97
CA ALA A 913 3.17 20.23 33.38
C ALA A 913 2.66 18.79 33.32
N PHE A 914 2.11 18.41 32.17
CA PHE A 914 1.70 17.03 31.92
C PHE A 914 2.92 16.12 31.80
N THR A 915 2.81 14.92 32.36
CA THR A 915 3.83 13.88 32.20
C THR A 915 3.26 12.82 31.27
N PRO A 916 3.76 12.69 30.03
CA PRO A 916 3.27 11.66 29.13
C PRO A 916 3.58 10.27 29.71
N LEU A 917 2.61 9.37 29.57
CA LEU A 917 2.79 7.95 29.91
C LEU A 917 3.65 7.29 28.83
N ARG A 918 3.30 7.52 27.57
CA ARG A 918 3.97 6.98 26.39
C ARG A 918 4.58 8.13 25.60
N ARG A 919 5.88 8.06 25.39
CA ARG A 919 6.66 9.06 24.65
C ARG A 919 7.60 8.33 23.69
N PRO A 920 7.43 8.50 22.37
CA PRO A 920 8.33 7.89 21.41
C PRO A 920 9.78 8.33 21.60
N PRO A 921 10.75 7.52 21.16
CA PRO A 921 12.15 7.90 21.19
C PRO A 921 12.39 9.15 20.35
N THR A 922 13.36 9.97 20.71
CA THR A 922 13.77 11.12 19.88
C THR A 922 15.08 10.80 19.16
N ILE A 923 15.16 11.09 17.86
CA ILE A 923 16.37 10.90 17.06
C ILE A 923 17.04 12.26 16.81
N THR A 924 18.21 12.47 17.41
CA THR A 924 19.02 13.68 17.23
C THR A 924 20.26 13.35 16.42
N LEU A 925 20.42 13.97 15.24
CA LEU A 925 21.62 13.83 14.42
C LEU A 925 22.66 14.90 14.79
N SER A 926 23.91 14.49 14.99
CA SER A 926 25.04 15.37 15.35
C SER A 926 25.48 16.23 14.17
N GLN A 927 25.35 15.70 12.95
CA GLN A 927 25.46 16.42 11.69
C GLN A 927 24.29 15.96 10.83
N ASN A 928 23.57 16.89 10.20
CA ASN A 928 22.49 16.54 9.28
C ASN A 928 23.05 16.55 7.84
N PRO A 929 23.41 15.38 7.26
CA PRO A 929 23.83 15.31 5.87
C PRO A 929 22.65 15.41 4.89
N GLY A 930 21.41 15.62 5.36
CA GLY A 930 20.25 15.74 4.50
C GLY A 930 20.40 16.86 3.47
N GLY A 931 20.38 16.48 2.19
CA GLY A 931 20.62 17.34 1.03
C GLY A 931 22.09 17.69 0.78
N ALA A 932 23.03 17.07 1.50
CA ALA A 932 24.44 17.18 1.19
C ALA A 932 24.76 16.52 -0.16
N VAL A 933 25.66 17.17 -0.91
CA VAL A 933 26.26 16.62 -2.12
C VAL A 933 27.71 16.27 -1.79
N VAL A 934 28.05 14.98 -1.85
CA VAL A 934 29.37 14.47 -1.47
C VAL A 934 30.12 13.91 -2.68
N ASP A 935 31.45 14.00 -2.65
CA ASP A 935 32.34 13.44 -3.69
C ASP A 935 32.85 12.04 -3.32
N GLY A 936 32.75 11.64 -2.05
CA GLY A 936 33.19 10.33 -1.56
C GLY A 936 32.21 9.20 -1.87
N ASP A 937 32.71 7.97 -1.88
CA ASP A 937 31.93 6.73 -1.94
C ASP A 937 31.22 6.40 -0.61
N THR A 938 31.54 7.13 0.45
CA THR A 938 30.99 6.93 1.79
C THR A 938 30.60 8.26 2.43
N ALA A 939 29.59 8.22 3.31
CA ALA A 939 29.24 9.32 4.20
C ALA A 939 29.09 8.84 5.65
N VAL A 940 29.48 9.67 6.60
CA VAL A 940 29.33 9.35 8.03
C VAL A 940 28.01 9.93 8.53
N LEU A 941 27.17 9.07 9.10
CA LEU A 941 25.99 9.48 9.85
C LEU A 941 26.23 9.20 11.33
N ALA A 942 26.10 10.24 12.16
CA ALA A 942 26.26 10.12 13.60
C ALA A 942 25.12 10.84 14.33
N GLY A 943 24.69 10.26 15.45
CA GLY A 943 23.61 10.81 16.25
C GLY A 943 23.41 10.08 17.57
N GLU A 944 22.32 10.43 18.23
CA GLU A 944 21.92 9.87 19.51
C GLU A 944 20.40 9.66 19.50
N VAL A 945 19.98 8.44 19.84
CA VAL A 945 18.58 8.14 20.17
C VAL A 945 18.42 8.29 21.67
N ASN A 946 17.39 9.04 22.08
CA ASN A 946 17.06 9.26 23.49
C ASN A 946 15.64 8.76 23.77
N GLY A 947 15.43 8.04 24.87
CA GLY A 947 14.11 7.58 25.29
C GLY A 947 14.09 7.16 26.77
N ARG A 948 12.90 7.03 27.37
CA ARG A 948 12.78 6.45 28.72
C ARG A 948 13.09 4.95 28.71
N ALA A 949 12.62 4.28 27.67
CA ALA A 949 12.96 2.91 27.31
C ALA A 949 13.27 2.90 25.81
N LEU A 950 14.21 2.04 25.41
CA LEU A 950 14.55 1.82 24.01
C LEU A 950 14.62 0.31 23.80
N LYS A 951 13.86 -0.21 22.84
CA LYS A 951 13.97 -1.59 22.40
C LYS A 951 15.23 -1.75 21.54
N ASP A 952 15.35 -0.92 20.50
CA ASP A 952 16.48 -0.90 19.57
C ASP A 952 16.43 0.31 18.62
N MET A 953 17.45 0.41 17.77
CA MET A 953 17.46 1.31 16.62
C MET A 953 18.23 0.71 15.44
N TYR A 954 17.85 1.09 14.22
CA TYR A 954 18.51 0.65 13.00
C TYR A 954 18.51 1.75 11.93
N VAL A 955 19.41 1.60 10.95
CA VAL A 955 19.55 2.52 9.82
C VAL A 955 19.41 1.74 8.52
N LEU A 956 18.52 2.22 7.65
CA LEU A 956 18.38 1.74 6.28
C LEU A 956 19.02 2.72 5.29
N LEU A 957 19.68 2.19 4.27
CA LEU A 957 20.21 2.90 3.12
C LEU A 957 19.62 2.24 1.85
N ASN A 958 18.86 2.99 1.07
CA ASN A 958 18.12 2.46 -0.10
C ASN A 958 17.33 1.18 0.23
N ASP A 959 16.71 1.17 1.41
CA ASP A 959 15.93 0.08 2.00
C ASP A 959 16.75 -1.14 2.50
N ASP A 960 18.08 -1.11 2.41
CA ASP A 960 18.97 -2.11 3.00
C ASP A 960 19.45 -1.71 4.40
N LYS A 961 19.41 -2.65 5.35
CA LYS A 961 19.78 -2.38 6.74
C LYS A 961 21.30 -2.38 6.88
N VAL A 962 21.87 -1.20 7.13
CA VAL A 962 23.32 -0.99 7.26
C VAL A 962 23.79 -0.87 8.71
N PHE A 963 22.86 -0.77 9.66
CA PHE A 963 23.16 -0.66 11.08
C PHE A 963 22.00 -1.17 11.94
N PHE A 964 22.31 -1.85 13.03
CA PHE A 964 21.38 -2.22 14.10
C PHE A 964 22.08 -2.08 15.45
N LYS A 965 21.34 -1.65 16.46
CA LYS A 965 21.80 -1.60 17.84
C LYS A 965 20.65 -1.85 18.80
N SER A 966 20.76 -2.90 19.58
CA SER A 966 19.86 -3.20 20.70
C SER A 966 19.89 -2.06 21.73
N GLY A 967 18.74 -1.75 22.30
CA GLY A 967 18.66 -0.95 23.52
C GLY A 967 19.33 -1.69 24.68
N PRO A 968 19.74 -0.99 25.75
CA PRO A 968 20.25 -1.66 26.94
C PRO A 968 19.19 -2.63 27.47
N LYS A 969 19.61 -3.86 27.79
CA LYS A 969 18.74 -4.85 28.44
C LYS A 969 18.18 -4.20 29.70
N ALA A 970 16.90 -3.89 29.69
CA ALA A 970 16.21 -3.54 30.92
C ALA A 970 16.38 -4.74 31.86
N ASP A 971 16.93 -4.53 33.05
CA ASP A 971 16.77 -5.52 34.11
C ASP A 971 15.27 -5.84 34.17
N VAL A 972 14.91 -7.12 34.01
CA VAL A 972 13.54 -7.64 33.85
C VAL A 972 12.74 -7.51 35.16
N ALA A 973 13.02 -6.49 35.96
CA ALA A 973 12.34 -6.11 37.19
C ALA A 973 11.62 -4.76 37.04
N ALA A 974 11.08 -4.42 35.87
CA ALA A 974 10.08 -3.36 35.72
C ALA A 974 9.45 -3.32 34.31
N ALA A 975 8.96 -4.45 33.79
CA ALA A 975 7.70 -4.34 33.05
C ALA A 975 6.62 -3.94 34.08
N PRO A 976 5.61 -3.11 33.76
CA PRO A 976 4.47 -2.98 34.65
C PRO A 976 3.80 -4.36 34.72
N ALA A 977 4.19 -5.14 35.73
CA ALA A 977 3.49 -6.35 36.08
C ALA A 977 2.04 -5.94 36.41
N ALA A 978 1.10 -6.77 35.95
CA ALA A 978 -0.27 -6.74 36.41
C ALA A 978 -0.32 -6.47 37.92
N PRO A 979 -1.28 -5.66 38.41
CA PRO A 979 -1.37 -5.38 39.84
C PRO A 979 -1.39 -6.70 40.61
N ALA A 980 -0.45 -6.83 41.55
CA ALA A 980 -0.34 -8.01 42.38
C ALA A 980 -1.68 -8.27 43.08
N ALA A 981 -2.00 -9.56 43.27
CA ALA A 981 -3.17 -9.99 44.03
C ALA A 981 -3.28 -9.25 45.37
N PRO A 982 -4.51 -9.03 45.90
CA PRO A 982 -4.72 -8.23 47.10
C PRO A 982 -3.93 -8.83 48.29
N GLY A 983 -2.92 -8.11 48.80
CA GLY A 983 -2.21 -8.48 50.03
C GLY A 983 -0.68 -8.64 49.95
N ALA A 984 -0.02 -8.40 48.81
CA ALA A 984 1.44 -8.33 48.75
C ALA A 984 1.94 -6.92 49.10
N GLU A 985 2.93 -6.80 50.00
CA GLU A 985 3.60 -5.52 50.30
C GLU A 985 4.12 -4.87 49.01
N ALA A 986 3.65 -3.66 48.73
CA ALA A 986 4.01 -2.92 47.54
C ALA A 986 5.52 -2.60 47.53
N SER A 987 6.29 -3.31 46.71
CA SER A 987 7.53 -2.75 46.19
C SER A 987 7.20 -1.44 45.47
N LYS A 988 7.93 -0.37 45.77
CA LYS A 988 7.74 0.96 45.16
C LYS A 988 7.48 0.82 43.65
N PRO A 989 6.37 1.34 43.12
CA PRO A 989 6.11 1.26 41.70
C PRO A 989 7.08 2.18 40.93
N ALA A 990 7.51 1.70 39.77
CA ALA A 990 8.52 2.31 38.89
C ALA A 990 8.19 3.74 38.41
N TRP A 991 6.98 4.25 38.65
CA TRP A 991 6.57 5.60 38.25
C TRP A 991 6.96 6.70 39.26
N SER A 992 7.55 6.35 40.41
CA SER A 992 7.90 7.30 41.49
C SER A 992 9.30 7.95 41.38
N ALA A 993 10.03 7.71 40.29
CA ALA A 993 11.31 8.38 40.07
C ALA A 993 11.12 9.73 39.33
N PRO A 994 11.60 10.86 39.91
CA PRO A 994 11.76 12.09 39.15
C PRO A 994 12.82 11.88 38.07
N ASP A 995 12.52 12.22 36.80
CA ASP A 995 13.43 12.14 35.65
C ASP A 995 14.48 11.02 35.76
N GLU A 996 14.05 9.75 35.70
CA GLU A 996 15.00 8.67 35.41
C GLU A 996 15.76 9.04 34.12
N ALA A 997 17.09 9.04 34.22
CA ALA A 997 17.98 9.52 33.17
C ALA A 997 17.62 8.85 31.84
N ALA A 998 17.18 9.64 30.86
CA ALA A 998 16.85 9.13 29.53
C ALA A 998 17.97 8.21 29.05
N VAL A 999 17.60 7.00 28.64
CA VAL A 999 18.51 6.06 28.02
C VAL A 999 19.01 6.69 26.74
N LYS A 1000 20.33 6.81 26.64
CA LYS A 1000 21.02 7.37 25.48
C LYS A 1000 21.68 6.27 24.68
N LEU A 1001 21.35 6.20 23.41
CA LEU A 1001 21.92 5.24 22.48
C LEU A 1001 22.66 6.02 21.37
N PRO A 1002 23.95 6.35 21.57
CA PRO A 1002 24.75 6.98 20.54
C PRO A 1002 25.04 5.98 19.41
N PHE A 1003 25.09 6.47 18.18
CA PHE A 1003 25.45 5.68 17.01
C PHE A 1003 26.30 6.48 16.03
N THR A 1004 27.15 5.76 15.31
CA THR A 1004 27.93 6.26 14.19
C THR A 1004 27.95 5.14 13.15
N VAL A 1005 27.56 5.45 11.92
CA VAL A 1005 27.53 4.50 10.79
C VAL A 1005 28.21 5.14 9.58
N ASN A 1006 28.98 4.32 8.86
CA ASN A 1006 29.50 4.67 7.54
C ASN A 1006 28.53 4.15 6.49
N LEU A 1007 27.94 5.06 5.71
CA LEU A 1007 26.97 4.76 4.66
C LEU A 1007 27.71 4.54 3.34
N PRO A 1008 27.68 3.35 2.73
CA PRO A 1008 28.24 3.11 1.40
C PRO A 1008 27.32 3.68 0.32
N LEU A 1009 27.67 4.83 -0.25
CA LEU A 1009 26.79 5.56 -1.16
C LEU A 1009 26.90 5.07 -2.61
N GLU A 1010 25.76 4.81 -3.22
CA GLU A 1010 25.63 4.65 -4.67
C GLU A 1010 25.75 6.00 -5.39
N GLU A 1011 26.04 5.99 -6.68
CA GLU A 1011 26.06 7.20 -7.48
C GLU A 1011 24.66 7.83 -7.57
N GLY A 1012 24.58 9.16 -7.43
CA GLY A 1012 23.29 9.85 -7.42
C GLY A 1012 22.67 9.92 -6.04
N LEU A 1013 21.34 9.81 -5.97
CA LEU A 1013 20.57 10.08 -4.76
C LEU A 1013 20.43 8.81 -3.91
N ASN A 1014 20.81 8.90 -2.63
CA ASN A 1014 20.69 7.81 -1.67
C ASN A 1014 19.69 8.18 -0.58
N LYS A 1015 18.72 7.29 -0.30
CA LYS A 1015 17.72 7.45 0.76
C LYS A 1015 18.25 6.83 2.06
N VAL A 1016 18.25 7.61 3.13
CA VAL A 1016 18.63 7.14 4.47
C VAL A 1016 17.41 7.22 5.37
N LEU A 1017 17.10 6.13 6.07
CA LEU A 1017 16.04 6.08 7.08
C LEU A 1017 16.62 5.62 8.42
N VAL A 1018 16.51 6.45 9.44
CA VAL A 1018 16.85 6.09 10.82
C VAL A 1018 15.56 5.73 11.54
N VAL A 1019 15.53 4.54 12.16
CA VAL A 1019 14.38 4.04 12.90
C VAL A 1019 14.79 3.80 14.35
N ALA A 1020 13.99 4.30 15.29
CA ALA A 1020 14.17 4.07 16.71
C ALA A 1020 12.87 3.56 17.33
N ARG A 1021 12.95 2.43 18.04
CA ARG A 1021 11.78 1.73 18.58
C ARG A 1021 11.79 1.77 20.11
N LEU A 1022 10.66 2.19 20.68
CA LEU A 1022 10.40 1.96 22.10
C LEU A 1022 9.90 0.53 22.32
N ASP A 1023 9.03 0.05 21.41
CA ASP A 1023 8.57 -1.33 21.25
C ASP A 1023 8.10 -1.56 19.80
N GLU A 1024 7.33 -2.61 19.52
CA GLU A 1024 6.86 -2.93 18.16
C GLU A 1024 5.91 -1.89 17.57
N HIS A 1025 5.20 -1.12 18.42
CA HIS A 1025 4.15 -0.21 17.99
C HIS A 1025 4.63 1.25 18.02
N VAL A 1026 5.37 1.62 19.07
CA VAL A 1026 5.82 3.01 19.26
C VAL A 1026 7.19 3.22 18.63
N VAL A 1027 7.17 3.79 17.43
CA VAL A 1027 8.35 3.99 16.57
C VAL A 1027 8.52 5.46 16.20
N THR A 1028 9.78 5.89 16.07
CA THR A 1028 10.16 7.18 15.49
C THR A 1028 11.00 6.96 14.24
N TYR A 1029 10.65 7.68 13.18
CA TYR A 1029 11.36 7.63 11.90
C TYR A 1029 12.04 8.97 11.61
N ARG A 1030 13.19 8.93 10.95
CA ARG A 1030 13.84 10.12 10.39
C ARG A 1030 14.42 9.82 9.03
N SER A 1031 13.83 10.40 7.98
CA SER A 1031 14.31 10.25 6.61
C SER A 1031 15.17 11.44 6.17
N LEU A 1032 16.21 11.17 5.40
CA LEU A 1032 17.03 12.17 4.73
C LEU A 1032 17.62 11.58 3.44
N TYR A 1033 18.06 12.46 2.54
CA TYR A 1033 18.76 12.05 1.33
C TYR A 1033 20.19 12.58 1.31
N VAL A 1034 21.11 11.76 0.78
CA VAL A 1034 22.50 12.16 0.51
C VAL A 1034 22.78 11.94 -0.97
N SER A 1035 23.25 12.96 -1.66
CA SER A 1035 23.57 12.88 -3.09
C SER A 1035 25.07 12.66 -3.29
N ARG A 1036 25.47 11.59 -3.95
CA ARG A 1036 26.85 11.38 -4.41
C ARG A 1036 27.00 11.95 -5.82
N ARG A 1037 28.01 12.80 -6.06
CA ARG A 1037 28.25 13.33 -7.42
C ARG A 1037 28.58 12.20 -8.38
N THR A 1038 27.86 12.15 -9.49
CA THR A 1038 28.25 11.36 -10.66
C THR A 1038 29.52 11.98 -11.26
N GLN A 1039 30.66 11.28 -11.18
CA GLN A 1039 31.83 11.72 -11.92
C GLN A 1039 31.54 11.52 -13.42
N PRO A 1040 31.83 12.51 -14.30
CA PRO A 1040 31.79 12.25 -15.73
C PRO A 1040 32.74 11.07 -16.01
N PRO A 1041 32.37 10.13 -16.90
CA PRO A 1041 33.23 8.99 -17.20
C PRO A 1041 34.62 9.51 -17.53
N ALA A 1042 35.64 8.98 -16.84
CA ALA A 1042 37.02 9.37 -17.04
C ALA A 1042 37.29 9.34 -18.55
N VAL A 1043 37.59 10.50 -19.12
CA VAL A 1043 38.03 10.60 -20.52
C VAL A 1043 39.25 9.71 -20.58
N ALA A 1044 39.12 8.54 -21.20
CA ALA A 1044 40.26 7.68 -21.45
C ALA A 1044 41.27 8.53 -22.21
N GLU A 1045 42.38 8.89 -21.55
CA GLU A 1045 43.50 9.53 -22.20
C GLU A 1045 43.89 8.63 -23.35
N ALA A 1046 43.57 9.08 -24.57
CA ALA A 1046 44.07 8.47 -25.78
C ALA A 1046 45.59 8.58 -25.70
N THR A 1047 46.21 7.49 -25.24
CA THR A 1047 47.64 7.30 -25.30
C THR A 1047 48.00 7.32 -26.77
N THR A 1048 48.54 8.45 -27.20
CA THR A 1048 49.25 8.59 -28.47
C THR A 1048 50.37 7.56 -28.47
N ARG A 1049 50.10 6.39 -29.08
CA ARG A 1049 51.12 5.47 -29.54
C ARG A 1049 51.08 5.39 -31.06
N ASP A 1050 52.18 5.90 -31.60
CA ASP A 1050 52.84 5.48 -32.83
C ASP A 1050 52.29 6.01 -34.16
N ALA A 1051 52.87 7.15 -34.54
CA ALA A 1051 53.26 7.42 -35.91
C ALA A 1051 54.49 6.57 -36.26
N LYS A 1052 54.32 5.59 -37.16
CA LYS A 1052 55.30 5.21 -38.17
C LYS A 1052 54.65 4.42 -39.30
#